data_AF-V4Y286-F1
#
_entry.id   AF-V4Y286-F1
#
_cell.length_a   1.000
_cell.length_b   1.000
_cell.length_c   1.000
_cell.angle_alpha   90.00
_cell.angle_beta   90.00
_cell.angle_gamma   90.00
#
_symmetry.space_group_name_H-M   'P 1'
#
loop_
_entity.id
_entity.type
_entity.pdbx_description
1 polymer ?
#
loop_
_entity_poly.entity_id
_entity_poly.type
_entity_poly.pdbx_seq_one_letter_code
_entity_poly.pdbx_strand_id
1 'polypeptide(L)'
;MDIAVIGSGLLFALPGVLPWLLLRTTLANRDSAGALGLLVIIPAVSVYAIAFAVRTVTTTPWLWYVAANIGLVAIASATVGWFLLTAEYTGYIERPQRALGAFSVLLVVDQIFAWTNPLHHRYYDPIASLSLPTAGIAPIGGSLFQLHAVGAYLLVLLGIIACLREVVNSQGIRRKQNLVLIGAVALPAGANISYLGQLTAQNYTSLMFVATVFILAWVLFEADFLDVVPRGRERAVQNMDDPMVILNDDEQVVESNPAARALVGVESDWEGLPVGEFFEPFCDQADVLQSPTGVETDISITTADRQRDFQLRSAPLAAGGDETGGWVITLHEITQVKQRERVLQQLHTKTAAILDERDRNRICSAAVSAIKEVLGVTEAGVYLYNRRAEALVPVATSMAFDGLFADNAPDSQEPDSLLWAVYKTGTETQIADRRELQRVFGDAGRVERALLLPLGSHGLLVLPATETTTLGEIEQNFARLLSTSVETALDKARRERGLATVQDITRDAVAATTTDEMAEMVLDELPEALDFPLSAIWEHDPTTQQLQPVDSTGPADPLFDETPVFTPGNSIAWRAFEERETKLISQISDYPEAYDQEGLIKSEVISPIGEFGVFAAGSLHDGRFTENDKQILASLTTNLQAATQLIERRRDLQLLDQVLGRILRHNLRNELTVIKGYAETIEAEANEQHQTMGETIVESAKRLQKTTDNAQTMREVVANRDETSTVSLIEVVEDAIGSVRDKFPGAEIQGECAADATVTAHPNINDAVQQLIENGIEHNDSETPTVDVRLFATGDGPAIEVADNGPGIPRMERDVLDKHGESALEHGSGAGLWVIDRVAAYSNVDLEFTIDQGTVVQLTFPSTQTTKCVEL
;
A
#
# COMPACT_ATOMS: atom_id res chain seq x y z
N MET A 1 69.69 -63.61 38.22
CA MET A 1 68.50 -63.09 37.54
C MET A 1 68.29 -61.68 38.06
N ASP A 2 68.47 -60.66 37.23
CA ASP A 2 68.46 -59.26 37.67
C ASP A 2 67.09 -58.85 38.23
N ILE A 3 67.09 -58.05 39.29
CA ILE A 3 65.86 -57.48 39.90
C ILE A 3 65.03 -56.73 38.86
N ALA A 4 65.68 -56.11 37.87
CA ALA A 4 65.03 -55.43 36.75
C ALA A 4 64.23 -56.39 35.82
N VAL A 5 64.70 -57.63 35.62
CA VAL A 5 64.03 -58.64 34.77
C VAL A 5 62.82 -59.23 35.48
N ILE A 6 62.91 -59.43 36.80
CA ILE A 6 61.77 -59.88 37.60
C ILE A 6 60.71 -58.76 37.68
N GLY A 7 61.16 -57.51 37.81
CA GLY A 7 60.30 -56.33 37.80
C GLY A 7 59.53 -56.16 36.50
N SER A 8 60.16 -56.32 35.33
CA SER A 8 59.48 -56.25 34.03
C SER A 8 58.50 -57.41 33.83
N GLY A 9 58.84 -58.62 34.28
CA GLY A 9 57.92 -59.75 34.28
C GLY A 9 56.63 -59.51 35.07
N LEU A 10 56.77 -59.02 36.30
CA LEU A 10 55.64 -58.69 37.17
C LEU A 10 54.78 -57.56 36.59
N LEU A 11 55.41 -56.57 35.93
CA LEU A 11 54.72 -55.46 35.27
C LEU A 11 53.72 -55.93 34.21
N PHE A 12 54.01 -57.02 33.49
CA PHE A 12 53.11 -57.56 32.46
C PHE A 12 52.19 -58.67 32.98
N ALA A 13 52.62 -59.47 33.96
CA ALA A 13 51.84 -60.58 34.50
C ALA A 13 50.66 -60.12 35.37
N LEU A 14 50.85 -59.12 36.24
CA LEU A 14 49.80 -58.66 37.16
C LEU A 14 48.59 -58.04 36.41
N PRO A 15 48.77 -57.17 35.41
CA PRO A 15 47.66 -56.66 34.62
C PRO A 15 46.91 -57.73 33.84
N GLY A 16 47.58 -58.84 33.46
CA GLY A 16 46.95 -59.96 32.76
C GLY A 16 45.83 -60.65 33.54
N VAL A 17 45.79 -60.51 34.87
CA VAL A 17 44.71 -61.07 35.72
C VAL A 17 43.49 -60.14 35.78
N LEU A 18 43.68 -58.82 35.58
CA LEU A 18 42.62 -57.82 35.73
C LEU A 18 41.40 -58.04 34.82
N PRO A 19 41.53 -58.41 33.52
CA PRO A 19 40.37 -58.67 32.66
C PRO A 19 39.38 -59.70 33.23
N TRP A 20 39.83 -60.65 34.05
CA TRP A 20 38.95 -61.65 34.68
C TRP A 20 37.92 -61.05 35.64
N LEU A 21 38.16 -59.87 36.19
CA LEU A 21 37.19 -59.15 37.02
C LEU A 21 35.90 -58.84 36.24
N LEU A 22 36.01 -58.67 34.92
CA LEU A 22 34.89 -58.39 34.02
C LEU A 22 34.16 -59.66 33.55
N LEU A 23 34.70 -60.87 33.80
CA LEU A 23 34.07 -62.08 33.29
C LEU A 23 32.67 -62.29 33.88
N ARG A 24 32.51 -62.03 35.19
CA ARG A 24 31.22 -62.18 35.86
C ARG A 24 30.17 -61.19 35.33
N THR A 25 30.56 -59.94 35.10
CA THR A 25 29.65 -58.91 34.57
C THR A 25 29.28 -59.19 33.12
N THR A 26 30.23 -59.59 32.28
CA THR A 26 29.97 -59.98 30.89
C THR A 26 29.07 -61.23 30.81
N LEU A 27 29.26 -62.22 31.69
CA LEU A 27 28.39 -63.40 31.75
C LEU A 27 26.97 -63.08 32.19
N ALA A 28 26.81 -62.13 33.13
CA ALA A 28 25.49 -61.67 33.57
C ALA A 28 24.73 -60.96 32.44
N ASN A 29 25.45 -60.27 31.55
CA ASN A 29 24.92 -59.51 30.42
C ASN A 29 25.12 -60.23 29.07
N ARG A 30 25.13 -61.57 29.06
CA ARG A 30 25.45 -62.37 27.86
C ARG A 30 24.49 -62.18 26.69
N ASP A 31 23.28 -61.73 26.96
CA ASP A 31 22.24 -61.51 25.95
C ASP A 31 22.36 -60.11 25.30
N SER A 32 23.24 -59.25 25.82
CA SER A 32 23.52 -57.93 25.24
C SER A 32 24.36 -58.04 23.96
N ALA A 33 24.06 -57.20 22.97
CA ALA A 33 24.80 -57.15 21.71
C ALA A 33 26.29 -56.87 21.93
N GLY A 34 27.17 -57.77 21.46
CA GLY A 34 28.63 -57.67 21.59
C GLY A 34 29.22 -58.40 22.80
N ALA A 35 28.38 -58.93 23.71
CA ALA A 35 28.84 -59.65 24.90
C ALA A 35 29.57 -60.96 24.56
N LEU A 36 29.14 -61.68 23.51
CA LEU A 36 29.79 -62.93 23.09
C LEU A 36 31.21 -62.69 22.60
N GLY A 37 31.44 -61.61 21.85
CA GLY A 37 32.79 -61.20 21.45
C GLY A 37 33.67 -60.88 22.66
N LEU A 38 33.15 -60.14 23.63
CA LEU A 38 33.88 -59.79 24.85
C LEU A 38 34.23 -61.03 25.72
N LEU A 39 33.35 -62.04 25.77
CA LEU A 39 33.63 -63.33 26.42
C LEU A 39 34.83 -64.08 25.82
N VAL A 40 35.11 -63.86 24.53
CA VAL A 40 36.30 -64.42 23.86
C VAL A 40 37.54 -63.56 24.12
N ILE A 41 37.40 -62.23 24.08
CA ILE A 41 38.54 -61.30 24.25
C ILE A 41 39.14 -61.38 25.66
N ILE A 42 38.32 -61.44 26.71
CA ILE A 42 38.78 -61.46 28.11
C ILE A 42 39.83 -62.56 28.37
N PRO A 43 39.54 -63.86 28.17
CA PRO A 43 40.52 -64.91 28.42
C PRO A 43 41.71 -64.83 27.45
N ALA A 44 41.46 -64.43 26.20
CA ALA A 44 42.50 -64.27 25.18
C ALA A 44 43.56 -63.22 25.57
N VAL A 45 43.13 -62.01 25.96
CA VAL A 45 44.05 -60.94 26.38
C VAL A 45 44.80 -61.32 27.66
N SER A 46 44.14 -61.97 28.61
CA SER A 46 44.78 -62.45 29.83
C SER A 46 45.89 -63.47 29.55
N VAL A 47 45.60 -64.48 28.73
CA VAL A 47 46.60 -65.49 28.34
C VAL A 47 47.75 -64.85 27.57
N TYR A 48 47.46 -63.89 26.68
CA TYR A 48 48.49 -63.16 25.94
C TYR A 48 49.43 -62.39 26.87
N ALA A 49 48.89 -61.63 27.83
CA ALA A 49 49.69 -60.84 28.76
C ALA A 49 50.58 -61.73 29.65
N ILE A 50 50.07 -62.86 30.13
CA ILE A 50 50.84 -63.82 30.93
C ILE A 50 51.93 -64.49 30.07
N ALA A 51 51.58 -64.93 28.86
CA ALA A 51 52.54 -65.53 27.93
C ALA A 51 53.65 -64.54 27.55
N PHE A 52 53.29 -63.26 27.35
CA PHE A 52 54.23 -62.18 27.10
C PHE A 52 55.17 -61.96 28.30
N ALA A 53 54.63 -61.95 29.53
CA ALA A 53 55.45 -61.85 30.74
C ALA A 53 56.45 -63.01 30.86
N VAL A 54 56.02 -64.24 30.60
CA VAL A 54 56.92 -65.42 30.60
C VAL A 54 58.05 -65.24 29.57
N ARG A 55 57.73 -64.77 28.35
CA ARG A 55 58.73 -64.51 27.30
C ARG A 55 59.76 -63.46 27.70
N THR A 56 59.35 -62.43 28.44
CA THR A 56 60.27 -61.36 28.88
C THR A 56 61.21 -61.79 30.00
N VAL A 57 60.84 -62.82 30.76
CA VAL A 57 61.53 -63.23 32.00
C VAL A 57 62.40 -64.47 31.78
N THR A 58 61.96 -65.38 30.90
CA THR A 58 62.65 -66.65 30.68
C THR A 58 63.93 -66.48 29.86
N THR A 59 65.00 -67.14 30.31
CA THR A 59 66.23 -67.34 29.54
C THR A 59 66.29 -68.71 28.88
N THR A 60 65.28 -69.58 29.12
CA THR A 60 65.20 -70.92 28.54
C THR A 60 64.52 -70.88 27.16
N PRO A 61 65.21 -71.28 26.07
CA PRO A 61 64.67 -71.16 24.70
C PRO A 61 63.37 -71.94 24.47
N TRP A 62 63.27 -73.16 25.01
CA TRP A 62 62.05 -73.96 24.92
C TRP A 62 60.84 -73.28 25.59
N LEU A 63 61.03 -72.76 26.80
CA LEU A 63 59.96 -72.08 27.54
C LEU A 63 59.54 -70.77 26.84
N TRP A 64 60.50 -70.05 26.24
CA TRP A 64 60.21 -68.88 25.41
C TRP A 64 59.36 -69.27 24.19
N TYR A 65 59.73 -70.35 23.50
CA TYR A 65 59.04 -70.83 22.31
C TYR A 65 57.60 -71.26 22.58
N VAL A 66 57.39 -72.03 23.66
CA VAL A 66 56.04 -72.42 24.11
C VAL A 66 55.21 -71.18 24.46
N ALA A 67 55.79 -70.23 25.20
CA ALA A 67 55.08 -68.99 25.55
C ALA A 67 54.79 -68.11 24.31
N ALA A 68 55.66 -68.10 23.30
CA ALA A 68 55.42 -67.41 22.04
C ALA A 68 54.21 -67.98 21.28
N ASN A 69 54.12 -69.30 21.15
CA ASN A 69 53.00 -69.96 20.47
C ASN A 69 51.69 -69.84 21.25
N ILE A 70 51.73 -69.97 22.59
CA ILE A 70 50.54 -69.72 23.44
C ILE A 70 50.05 -68.27 23.27
N GLY A 71 50.98 -67.31 23.29
CA GLY A 71 50.66 -65.91 23.03
C GLY A 71 50.05 -65.69 21.64
N LEU A 72 50.54 -66.40 20.62
CA LEU A 72 50.01 -66.32 19.26
C LEU A 72 48.54 -66.80 19.17
N VAL A 73 48.21 -67.94 19.79
CA VAL A 73 46.81 -68.42 19.89
C VAL A 73 45.94 -67.38 20.59
N ALA A 74 46.46 -66.84 21.68
CA ALA A 74 45.75 -65.90 22.52
C ALA A 74 45.42 -64.60 21.76
N ILE A 75 46.40 -63.97 21.09
CA ILE A 75 46.14 -62.74 20.35
C ILE A 75 45.17 -62.96 19.18
N ALA A 76 45.29 -64.07 18.48
CA ALA A 76 44.42 -64.35 17.35
C ALA A 76 42.98 -64.69 17.78
N SER A 77 42.82 -65.29 18.97
CA SER A 77 41.51 -65.44 19.61
C SER A 77 40.90 -64.08 20.00
N ALA A 78 41.72 -63.13 20.45
CA ALA A 78 41.26 -61.76 20.73
C ALA A 78 40.79 -61.04 19.45
N THR A 79 41.49 -61.23 18.32
CA THR A 79 41.07 -60.70 17.01
C THR A 79 39.71 -61.26 16.58
N VAL A 80 39.48 -62.55 16.79
CA VAL A 80 38.18 -63.19 16.56
C VAL A 80 37.10 -62.58 17.46
N GLY A 81 37.39 -62.43 18.75
CA GLY A 81 36.48 -61.82 19.70
C GLY A 81 36.11 -60.38 19.33
N TRP A 82 37.05 -59.58 18.82
CA TRP A 82 36.80 -58.24 18.30
C TRP A 82 35.84 -58.24 17.09
N PHE A 83 36.06 -59.15 16.14
CA PHE A 83 35.18 -59.28 14.98
C PHE A 83 33.76 -59.68 15.38
N LEU A 84 33.61 -60.62 16.32
CA LEU A 84 32.30 -61.02 16.84
C LEU A 84 31.62 -59.88 17.58
N LEU A 85 32.35 -59.16 18.43
CA LEU A 85 31.83 -58.00 19.16
C LEU A 85 31.28 -56.95 18.19
N THR A 86 32.06 -56.59 17.16
CA THR A 86 31.65 -55.58 16.19
C THR A 86 30.52 -56.06 15.27
N ALA A 87 30.51 -57.33 14.89
CA ALA A 87 29.42 -57.92 14.10
C ALA A 87 28.08 -57.89 14.85
N GLU A 88 28.06 -58.29 16.13
CA GLU A 88 26.86 -58.26 16.96
C GLU A 88 26.42 -56.85 17.31
N TYR A 89 27.37 -55.98 17.66
CA TYR A 89 27.08 -54.62 18.07
C TYR A 89 26.53 -53.76 16.93
N THR A 90 27.07 -53.92 15.71
CA THR A 90 26.67 -53.09 14.55
C THR A 90 25.59 -53.71 13.68
N GLY A 91 25.42 -55.03 13.68
CA GLY A 91 24.41 -55.74 12.88
C GLY A 91 24.65 -55.75 11.35
N TYR A 92 25.66 -55.06 10.82
CA TYR A 92 25.91 -54.95 9.37
C TYR A 92 26.54 -56.19 8.72
N ILE A 93 27.14 -57.07 9.51
CA ILE A 93 27.84 -58.25 8.98
C ILE A 93 26.83 -59.38 8.84
N GLU A 94 26.29 -59.52 7.64
CA GLU A 94 25.42 -60.65 7.31
C GLU A 94 26.22 -61.96 7.37
N ARG A 95 25.75 -62.93 8.16
CA ARG A 95 26.35 -64.26 8.35
C ARG A 95 27.82 -64.24 8.84
N PRO A 96 28.09 -63.74 10.06
CA PRO A 96 29.46 -63.68 10.62
C PRO A 96 30.13 -65.07 10.73
N GLN A 97 29.32 -66.14 10.79
CA GLN A 97 29.77 -67.52 10.89
C GLN A 97 30.68 -67.98 9.73
N ARG A 98 30.50 -67.46 8.50
CA ARG A 98 31.32 -67.84 7.34
C ARG A 98 32.74 -67.26 7.42
N ALA A 99 32.85 -65.98 7.77
CA ALA A 99 34.13 -65.30 7.97
C ALA A 99 34.86 -65.89 9.18
N LEU A 100 34.13 -66.17 10.26
CA LEU A 100 34.63 -66.86 11.44
C LEU A 100 35.20 -68.24 11.09
N GLY A 101 34.46 -69.06 10.35
CA GLY A 101 34.91 -70.40 9.94
C GLY A 101 36.18 -70.37 9.09
N ALA A 102 36.25 -69.47 8.10
CA ALA A 102 37.45 -69.30 7.28
C ALA A 102 38.67 -68.85 8.10
N PHE A 103 38.48 -67.92 9.04
CA PHE A 103 39.55 -67.45 9.92
C PHE A 103 39.96 -68.51 10.95
N SER A 104 39.04 -69.30 11.49
CA SER A 104 39.36 -70.43 12.37
C SER A 104 40.22 -71.49 11.66
N VAL A 105 39.96 -71.76 10.37
CA VAL A 105 40.83 -72.64 9.56
C VAL A 105 42.22 -72.03 9.41
N LEU A 106 42.29 -70.73 9.07
CA LEU A 106 43.57 -70.01 8.98
C LEU A 106 44.34 -70.08 10.31
N LEU A 107 43.67 -69.92 11.44
CA LEU A 107 44.25 -69.99 12.77
C LEU A 107 44.86 -71.37 13.07
N VAL A 108 44.14 -72.45 12.75
CA VAL A 108 44.65 -73.82 12.97
C VAL A 108 45.87 -74.09 12.10
N VAL A 109 45.82 -73.71 10.82
CA VAL A 109 46.95 -73.84 9.89
C VAL A 109 48.16 -73.06 10.39
N ASP A 110 47.93 -71.84 10.85
CA ASP A 110 48.94 -70.97 11.42
C ASP A 110 49.62 -71.56 12.66
N GLN A 111 48.85 -72.18 13.55
CA GLN A 111 49.41 -72.89 14.71
C GLN A 111 50.26 -74.10 14.32
N ILE A 112 49.86 -74.87 13.31
CA ILE A 112 50.67 -75.98 12.81
C ILE A 112 52.04 -75.45 12.38
N PHE A 113 52.08 -74.41 11.56
CA PHE A 113 53.34 -73.79 11.11
C PHE A 113 54.14 -73.14 12.25
N ALA A 114 53.47 -72.52 13.21
CA ALA A 114 54.12 -71.88 14.34
C ALA A 114 54.81 -72.92 15.25
N TRP A 115 54.17 -74.08 15.48
CA TRP A 115 54.73 -75.19 16.27
C TRP A 115 55.77 -76.03 15.52
N THR A 116 55.67 -76.14 14.19
CA THR A 116 56.68 -76.82 13.36
C THR A 116 57.88 -75.94 12.99
N ASN A 117 57.95 -74.71 13.50
CA ASN A 117 59.00 -73.76 13.12
C ASN A 117 60.44 -74.28 13.21
N PRO A 118 60.83 -75.15 14.17
CA PRO A 118 62.16 -75.76 14.19
C PRO A 118 62.56 -76.51 12.91
N LEU A 119 61.59 -76.91 12.06
CA LEU A 119 61.84 -77.66 10.82
C LEU A 119 62.10 -76.75 9.61
N HIS A 120 61.50 -75.56 9.58
CA HIS A 120 61.50 -74.69 8.39
C HIS A 120 62.03 -73.28 8.64
N HIS A 121 62.03 -72.82 9.90
CA HIS A 121 62.50 -71.49 10.31
C HIS A 121 61.85 -70.32 9.54
N ARG A 122 60.65 -70.54 8.99
CA ARG A 122 59.88 -69.55 8.21
C ARG A 122 58.87 -68.76 9.03
N TYR A 123 58.70 -69.10 10.31
CA TYR A 123 57.75 -68.46 11.23
C TYR A 123 58.47 -67.54 12.22
N TYR A 124 59.46 -68.07 12.95
CA TYR A 124 60.37 -67.29 13.80
C TYR A 124 61.81 -67.38 13.27
N ASP A 125 62.52 -66.24 13.26
CA ASP A 125 63.92 -66.15 12.81
C ASP A 125 64.90 -66.76 13.85
N PRO A 126 65.81 -67.68 13.44
CA PRO A 126 66.80 -68.30 14.33
C PRO A 126 67.85 -67.36 14.93
N ILE A 127 68.21 -66.26 14.25
CA ILE A 127 69.36 -65.41 14.63
C ILE A 127 68.94 -64.29 15.60
N ALA A 128 67.68 -63.84 15.54
CA ALA A 128 67.15 -62.79 16.42
C ALA A 128 66.56 -63.34 17.75
N SER A 129 66.26 -64.64 17.84
CA SER A 129 65.51 -65.22 18.97
C SER A 129 66.34 -65.63 20.19
N LEU A 130 67.68 -65.56 20.11
CA LEU A 130 68.61 -66.00 21.17
C LEU A 130 69.60 -64.93 21.66
N SER A 131 69.48 -63.68 21.21
CA SER A 131 70.42 -62.60 21.52
C SER A 131 69.79 -61.55 22.46
N LEU A 132 70.15 -61.62 23.75
CA LEU A 132 69.97 -60.65 24.85
C LEU A 132 68.60 -60.61 25.60
N PRO A 133 68.57 -60.80 26.94
CA PRO A 133 67.36 -60.70 27.78
C PRO A 133 66.81 -59.28 27.99
N THR A 134 67.50 -58.24 27.53
CA THR A 134 67.24 -56.84 27.96
C THR A 134 67.15 -55.82 26.83
N ALA A 135 67.26 -56.22 25.56
CA ALA A 135 67.03 -55.35 24.43
C ALA A 135 65.89 -55.93 23.58
N GLY A 136 64.72 -55.29 23.63
CA GLY A 136 63.58 -55.63 22.80
C GLY A 136 63.85 -55.33 21.32
N ILE A 137 64.67 -56.15 20.66
CA ILE A 137 64.68 -56.25 19.21
C ILE A 137 63.60 -57.27 18.85
N ALA A 138 62.59 -56.81 18.12
CA ALA A 138 61.52 -57.65 17.62
C ALA A 138 62.13 -58.86 16.87
N PRO A 139 61.68 -60.10 17.11
CA PRO A 139 61.89 -61.14 16.13
C PRO A 139 61.22 -60.63 14.85
N ILE A 140 62.00 -60.33 13.81
CA ILE A 140 61.43 -60.13 12.48
C ILE A 140 60.77 -61.47 12.16
N GLY A 141 59.45 -61.52 12.28
CA GLY A 141 58.71 -62.73 11.96
C GLY A 141 59.03 -63.14 10.53
N GLY A 142 59.23 -64.43 10.30
CA GLY A 142 59.47 -64.95 8.97
C GLY A 142 58.24 -64.73 8.07
N SER A 143 58.37 -65.06 6.80
CA SER A 143 57.31 -64.82 5.79
C SER A 143 55.93 -65.39 6.18
N LEU A 144 55.89 -66.49 6.94
CA LEU A 144 54.62 -67.07 7.40
C LEU A 144 53.97 -66.27 8.54
N PHE A 145 54.76 -65.69 9.43
CA PHE A 145 54.24 -64.79 10.47
C PHE A 145 53.68 -63.50 9.87
N GLN A 146 54.29 -62.98 8.79
CA GLN A 146 53.76 -61.82 8.08
C GLN A 146 52.39 -62.10 7.46
N LEU A 147 52.18 -63.31 6.93
CA LEU A 147 50.88 -63.72 6.38
C LEU A 147 49.80 -63.77 7.48
N HIS A 148 50.12 -64.32 8.66
CA HIS A 148 49.26 -64.26 9.84
C HIS A 148 48.91 -62.80 10.20
N ALA A 149 49.93 -61.95 10.31
CA ALA A 149 49.74 -60.55 10.70
C ALA A 149 48.79 -59.83 9.73
N VAL A 150 48.95 -60.01 8.42
CA VAL A 150 48.04 -59.45 7.41
C VAL A 150 46.61 -59.94 7.62
N GLY A 151 46.40 -61.25 7.81
CA GLY A 151 45.08 -61.81 8.05
C GLY A 151 44.41 -61.26 9.33
N ALA A 152 45.18 -61.16 10.42
CA ALA A 152 44.70 -60.60 11.68
C ALA A 152 44.34 -59.11 11.56
N TYR A 153 45.18 -58.30 10.90
CA TYR A 153 44.90 -56.88 10.71
C TYR A 153 43.73 -56.62 9.75
N LEU A 154 43.53 -57.46 8.73
CA LEU A 154 42.34 -57.38 7.87
C LEU A 154 41.05 -57.60 8.67
N LEU A 155 41.05 -58.55 9.61
CA LEU A 155 39.88 -58.81 10.45
C LEU A 155 39.59 -57.65 11.42
N VAL A 156 40.64 -57.04 11.99
CA VAL A 156 40.51 -55.82 12.79
C VAL A 156 39.95 -54.66 11.95
N LEU A 157 40.47 -54.47 10.74
CA LEU A 157 40.05 -53.42 9.82
C LEU A 157 38.57 -53.57 9.42
N LEU A 158 38.09 -54.79 9.16
CA LEU A 158 36.68 -55.04 8.89
C LEU A 158 35.77 -54.61 10.06
N GLY A 159 36.18 -54.90 11.30
CA GLY A 159 35.47 -54.43 12.49
C GLY A 159 35.48 -52.91 12.62
N ILE A 160 36.60 -52.25 12.32
CA ILE A 160 36.70 -50.77 12.31
C ILE A 160 35.79 -50.18 11.24
N ILE A 161 35.77 -50.73 10.02
CA ILE A 161 34.90 -50.26 8.92
C ILE A 161 33.42 -50.38 9.32
N ALA A 162 33.02 -51.48 9.96
CA ALA A 162 31.67 -51.66 10.47
C ALA A 162 31.29 -50.56 11.48
N CYS A 163 32.15 -50.29 12.46
CA CYS A 163 31.94 -49.20 13.42
C CYS A 163 31.94 -47.82 12.76
N LEU A 164 32.81 -47.57 11.78
CA LEU A 164 32.94 -46.27 11.12
C LEU A 164 31.74 -45.96 10.22
N ARG A 165 31.19 -46.98 9.56
CA ARG A 165 29.90 -46.88 8.85
C ARG A 165 28.78 -46.49 9.80
N GLU A 166 28.75 -47.08 11.00
CA GLU A 166 27.78 -46.71 12.04
C GLU A 166 28.00 -45.28 12.55
N VAL A 167 29.25 -44.78 12.67
CA VAL A 167 29.54 -43.37 13.02
C VAL A 167 28.96 -42.39 11.99
N VAL A 168 28.99 -42.73 10.70
CA VAL A 168 28.42 -41.88 9.63
C VAL A 168 26.90 -41.90 9.66
N ASN A 169 26.30 -43.06 9.95
CA ASN A 169 24.84 -43.25 9.91
C ASN A 169 24.13 -42.88 11.21
N SER A 170 24.85 -42.75 12.33
CA SER A 170 24.27 -42.47 13.65
C SER A 170 24.53 -41.04 14.15
N GLN A 171 23.62 -40.52 14.97
CA GLN A 171 23.77 -39.22 15.63
C GLN A 171 23.74 -39.34 17.15
N GLY A 172 24.14 -38.28 17.85
CA GLY A 172 24.09 -38.20 19.31
C GLY A 172 25.03 -39.18 20.00
N ILE A 173 24.50 -39.95 20.95
CA ILE A 173 25.31 -40.81 21.83
C ILE A 173 25.87 -42.03 21.10
N ARG A 174 25.11 -42.65 20.20
CA ARG A 174 25.52 -43.84 19.46
C ARG A 174 26.74 -43.58 18.56
N ARG A 175 26.85 -42.34 18.05
CA ARG A 175 28.06 -41.85 17.35
C ARG A 175 29.27 -41.76 18.28
N LYS A 176 29.10 -41.24 19.50
CA LYS A 176 30.16 -41.16 20.51
C LYS A 176 30.62 -42.55 20.95
N GLN A 177 29.71 -43.51 21.15
CA GLN A 177 30.05 -44.89 21.52
C GLN A 177 30.93 -45.57 20.45
N ASN A 178 30.55 -45.48 19.17
CA ASN A 178 31.35 -46.06 18.08
C ASN A 178 32.73 -45.41 17.94
N LEU A 179 32.85 -44.09 18.17
CA LEU A 179 34.14 -43.41 18.21
C LEU A 179 35.04 -43.91 19.36
N VAL A 180 34.46 -44.18 20.54
CA VAL A 180 35.20 -44.76 21.67
C VAL A 180 35.62 -46.21 21.38
N LEU A 181 34.77 -47.03 20.74
CA LEU A 181 35.13 -48.40 20.32
C LEU A 181 36.31 -48.42 19.35
N ILE A 182 36.31 -47.54 18.33
CA ILE A 182 37.42 -47.39 17.38
C ILE A 182 38.68 -46.92 18.11
N GLY A 183 38.54 -45.93 19.00
CA GLY A 183 39.64 -45.42 19.82
C GLY A 183 40.28 -46.48 20.72
N ALA A 184 39.46 -47.36 21.31
CA ALA A 184 39.94 -48.43 22.19
C ALA A 184 40.88 -49.39 21.44
N VAL A 185 40.52 -49.81 20.23
CA VAL A 185 41.34 -50.73 19.42
C VAL A 185 42.56 -50.05 18.77
N ALA A 186 42.55 -48.73 18.65
CA ALA A 186 43.72 -47.99 18.22
C ALA A 186 44.86 -48.02 19.27
N LEU A 187 44.56 -48.21 20.57
CA LEU A 187 45.57 -48.18 21.64
C LEU A 187 46.64 -49.28 21.49
N PRO A 188 46.30 -50.58 21.34
CA PRO A 188 47.32 -51.62 21.15
C PRO A 188 48.05 -51.48 19.82
N ALA A 189 47.36 -51.07 18.75
CA ALA A 189 47.98 -50.83 17.45
C ALA A 189 49.03 -49.71 17.53
N GLY A 190 48.71 -48.60 18.20
CA GLY A 190 49.62 -47.48 18.43
C GLY A 190 50.85 -47.89 19.24
N ALA A 191 50.67 -48.66 20.32
CA ALA A 191 51.79 -49.19 21.12
C ALA A 191 52.68 -50.16 20.33
N ASN A 192 52.08 -50.97 19.45
CA ASN A 192 52.85 -51.87 18.59
C ASN A 192 53.64 -51.11 17.52
N ILE A 193 53.03 -50.09 16.90
CA ILE A 193 53.70 -49.21 15.93
C ILE A 193 54.82 -48.42 16.59
N SER A 194 54.61 -47.88 17.79
CA SER A 194 55.66 -47.14 18.51
C SER A 194 56.86 -48.02 18.83
N TYR A 195 56.61 -49.27 19.22
CA TYR A 195 57.67 -50.23 19.48
C TYR A 195 58.42 -50.64 18.20
N LEU A 196 57.71 -50.98 17.11
CA LEU A 196 58.32 -51.33 15.83
C LEU A 196 59.11 -50.17 15.21
N GLY A 197 58.62 -48.94 15.39
CA GLY A 197 59.31 -47.70 15.00
C GLY A 197 60.46 -47.30 15.93
N GLN A 198 60.82 -48.13 16.92
CA GLN A 198 61.86 -47.87 17.92
C GLN A 198 61.66 -46.58 18.75
N LEU A 199 60.43 -46.06 18.82
CA LEU A 199 60.08 -44.89 19.64
C LEU A 199 60.07 -45.22 21.14
N THR A 200 59.77 -46.48 21.49
CA THR A 200 59.78 -46.97 22.87
C THR A 200 60.72 -48.17 23.00
N ALA A 201 61.58 -48.16 24.03
CA ALA A 201 62.50 -49.27 24.29
C ALA A 201 61.80 -50.57 24.74
N GLN A 202 60.61 -50.45 25.34
CA GLN A 202 59.78 -51.58 25.76
C GLN A 202 58.50 -51.67 24.91
N ASN A 203 58.00 -52.90 24.76
CA ASN A 203 56.74 -53.16 24.08
C ASN A 203 55.58 -53.17 25.08
N TYR A 204 54.76 -52.12 25.05
CA TYR A 204 53.61 -51.93 25.94
C TYR A 204 52.28 -52.47 25.36
N THR A 205 52.33 -53.18 24.23
CA THR A 205 51.13 -53.65 23.52
C THR A 205 50.24 -54.54 24.41
N SER A 206 50.83 -55.42 25.22
CA SER A 206 50.11 -56.28 26.17
C SER A 206 49.34 -55.49 27.23
N LEU A 207 49.90 -54.37 27.73
CA LEU A 207 49.22 -53.49 28.67
C LEU A 207 48.06 -52.72 28.00
N MET A 208 48.27 -52.24 26.78
CA MET A 208 47.22 -51.56 26.02
C MET A 208 46.06 -52.49 25.69
N PHE A 209 46.30 -53.79 25.45
CA PHE A 209 45.22 -54.77 25.32
C PHE A 209 44.39 -54.89 26.58
N VAL A 210 45.00 -54.93 27.77
CA VAL A 210 44.26 -54.94 29.04
C VAL A 210 43.37 -53.69 29.16
N ALA A 211 43.92 -52.50 28.91
CA ALA A 211 43.15 -51.25 28.93
C ALA A 211 41.98 -51.27 27.93
N THR A 212 42.20 -51.82 26.73
CA THR A 212 41.17 -51.96 25.70
C THR A 212 39.97 -52.76 26.21
N VAL A 213 40.20 -53.89 26.89
CA VAL A 213 39.10 -54.73 27.43
C VAL A 213 38.21 -53.97 28.42
N PHE A 214 38.81 -53.16 29.30
CA PHE A 214 38.05 -52.34 30.24
C PHE A 214 37.23 -51.24 29.54
N ILE A 215 37.80 -50.58 28.53
CA ILE A 215 37.06 -49.57 27.75
C ILE A 215 35.89 -50.22 26.99
N LEU A 216 36.11 -51.38 26.37
CA LEU A 216 35.05 -52.12 25.66
C LEU A 216 33.92 -52.52 26.62
N ALA A 217 34.25 -53.05 27.81
CA ALA A 217 33.25 -53.41 28.81
C ALA A 217 32.47 -52.20 29.33
N TRP A 218 33.15 -51.08 29.58
CA TRP A 218 32.52 -49.83 30.03
C TRP A 218 31.54 -49.27 29.01
N VAL A 219 31.92 -49.23 27.73
CA VAL A 219 31.04 -48.77 26.63
C VAL A 219 29.81 -49.69 26.47
N LEU A 220 29.96 -50.99 26.69
CA LEU A 220 28.88 -51.96 26.50
C LEU A 220 27.91 -52.06 27.69
N PHE A 221 28.38 -51.88 28.93
CA PHE A 221 27.56 -52.19 30.12
C PHE A 221 27.24 -51.02 31.05
N GLU A 222 28.04 -49.95 31.06
CA GLU A 222 27.91 -48.87 32.07
C GLU A 222 27.52 -47.52 31.43
N ALA A 223 27.59 -47.40 30.10
CA ALA A 223 27.19 -46.19 29.40
C ALA A 223 25.65 -46.07 29.35
N ASP A 224 25.10 -45.46 30.39
CA ASP A 224 23.67 -45.21 30.75
C ASP A 224 22.84 -44.41 29.71
N PHE A 225 22.83 -44.83 28.44
CA PHE A 225 22.22 -44.07 27.34
C PHE A 225 21.20 -44.85 26.51
N LEU A 226 20.83 -46.07 26.91
CA LEU A 226 19.98 -46.98 26.11
C LEU A 226 18.51 -47.08 26.56
N ASP A 227 17.98 -46.12 27.32
CA ASP A 227 16.59 -46.17 27.80
C ASP A 227 15.73 -44.92 27.55
N VAL A 228 16.23 -43.91 26.83
CA VAL A 228 15.50 -42.63 26.68
C VAL A 228 14.45 -42.65 25.55
N VAL A 229 14.61 -43.48 24.52
CA VAL A 229 13.78 -43.37 23.30
C VAL A 229 12.38 -43.99 23.43
N PRO A 230 12.17 -45.17 24.05
CA PRO A 230 10.81 -45.71 24.21
C PRO A 230 9.98 -44.92 25.21
N ARG A 231 10.54 -44.58 26.38
CA ARG A 231 9.86 -43.80 27.43
C ARG A 231 9.61 -42.34 27.05
N GLY A 232 10.44 -41.77 26.19
CA GLY A 232 10.26 -40.42 25.67
C GLY A 232 9.08 -40.29 24.71
N ARG A 233 8.80 -41.31 23.88
CA ARG A 233 7.67 -41.31 22.94
C ARG A 233 6.33 -41.38 23.65
N GLU A 234 6.17 -42.31 24.59
CA GLU A 234 4.93 -42.47 25.37
C GLU A 234 4.64 -41.22 26.21
N ARG A 235 5.66 -40.63 26.85
CA ARG A 235 5.51 -39.35 27.57
C ARG A 235 5.24 -38.16 26.65
N ALA A 236 5.76 -38.14 25.43
CA ALA A 236 5.50 -37.06 24.48
C ALA A 236 4.05 -37.09 24.00
N VAL A 237 3.50 -38.26 23.68
CA VAL A 237 2.08 -38.43 23.30
C VAL A 237 1.15 -38.09 24.47
N GLN A 238 1.47 -38.58 25.68
CA GLN A 238 0.64 -38.33 26.86
C GLN A 238 0.62 -36.88 27.33
N ASN A 239 1.69 -36.11 27.09
CA ASN A 239 1.79 -34.69 27.43
C ASN A 239 1.49 -33.77 26.23
N MET A 240 1.02 -34.30 25.10
CA MET A 240 0.63 -33.48 23.96
C MET A 240 -0.73 -32.84 24.25
N ASP A 241 -0.78 -31.50 24.17
CA ASP A 241 -2.01 -30.73 24.40
C ASP A 241 -3.03 -30.88 23.27
N ASP A 242 -2.56 -31.18 22.05
CA ASP A 242 -3.42 -31.46 20.91
C ASP A 242 -4.02 -32.88 21.02
N PRO A 243 -5.34 -33.05 20.88
CA PRO A 243 -5.98 -34.36 20.78
C PRO A 243 -5.36 -35.25 19.70
N MET A 244 -4.94 -36.44 20.08
CA MET A 244 -4.40 -37.47 19.18
C MET A 244 -5.07 -38.82 19.41
N VAL A 245 -5.49 -39.46 18.33
CA VAL A 245 -6.14 -40.78 18.30
C VAL A 245 -5.48 -41.64 17.22
N ILE A 246 -5.17 -42.89 17.55
CA ILE A 246 -4.66 -43.90 16.61
C ILE A 246 -5.75 -44.94 16.38
N LEU A 247 -5.99 -45.26 15.11
CA LEU A 247 -7.00 -46.23 14.68
C LEU A 247 -6.34 -47.47 14.06
N ASN A 248 -6.99 -48.64 14.17
CA ASN A 248 -6.64 -49.83 13.38
C ASN A 248 -7.28 -49.79 11.97
N ASP A 249 -7.06 -50.84 11.16
CA ASP A 249 -7.65 -50.95 9.81
C ASP A 249 -9.18 -51.03 9.82
N ASP A 250 -9.78 -51.45 10.93
CA ASP A 250 -11.23 -51.54 11.14
C ASP A 250 -11.83 -50.24 11.73
N GLU A 251 -11.08 -49.13 11.70
CA GLU A 251 -11.47 -47.81 12.20
C GLU A 251 -11.81 -47.76 13.70
N GLN A 252 -11.20 -48.65 14.49
CA GLN A 252 -11.35 -48.70 15.95
C GLN A 252 -10.17 -48.03 16.66
N VAL A 253 -10.46 -47.34 17.76
CA VAL A 253 -9.45 -46.64 18.57
C VAL A 253 -8.52 -47.64 19.26
N VAL A 254 -7.25 -47.62 18.86
CA VAL A 254 -6.17 -48.41 19.48
C VAL A 254 -5.48 -47.59 20.56
N GLU A 255 -5.24 -46.31 20.31
CA GLU A 255 -4.53 -45.44 21.26
C GLU A 255 -5.13 -44.04 21.27
N SER A 256 -5.19 -43.41 22.44
CA SER A 256 -5.66 -42.04 22.60
C SER A 256 -4.86 -41.34 23.70
N ASN A 257 -4.47 -40.09 23.45
CA ASN A 257 -3.86 -39.27 24.48
C ASN A 257 -4.91 -38.67 25.44
N PRO A 258 -4.50 -38.14 26.62
CA PRO A 258 -5.42 -37.51 27.56
C PRO A 258 -6.20 -36.32 26.99
N ALA A 259 -5.59 -35.53 26.09
CA ALA A 259 -6.25 -34.38 25.47
C ALA A 259 -7.46 -34.79 24.61
N ALA A 260 -7.34 -35.87 23.82
CA ALA A 260 -8.46 -36.41 23.05
C ALA A 260 -9.57 -36.95 23.94
N ARG A 261 -9.23 -37.70 25.00
CA ARG A 261 -10.19 -38.19 25.98
C ARG A 261 -10.93 -37.09 26.72
N ALA A 262 -10.22 -36.03 27.10
CA ALA A 262 -10.80 -34.86 27.76
C ALA A 262 -11.71 -34.08 26.80
N LEU A 263 -11.36 -34.00 25.52
CA LEU A 263 -12.21 -33.36 24.50
C LEU A 263 -13.54 -34.10 24.36
N VAL A 264 -13.51 -35.45 24.33
CA VAL A 264 -14.73 -36.27 24.16
C VAL A 264 -15.47 -36.63 25.44
N GLY A 265 -14.85 -36.42 26.60
CA GLY A 265 -15.45 -36.72 27.91
C GLY A 265 -15.44 -38.20 28.29
N VAL A 266 -14.52 -39.00 27.73
CA VAL A 266 -14.43 -40.46 27.96
C VAL A 266 -13.10 -40.80 28.65
N GLU A 267 -13.14 -41.21 29.92
CA GLU A 267 -11.92 -41.55 30.69
C GLU A 267 -11.53 -43.03 30.63
N SER A 268 -12.50 -43.95 30.46
CA SER A 268 -12.32 -45.41 30.46
C SER A 268 -13.20 -46.09 29.41
N ASP A 269 -12.92 -47.36 29.08
CA ASP A 269 -13.65 -48.19 28.10
C ASP A 269 -13.68 -47.62 26.66
N TRP A 270 -12.64 -46.88 26.27
CA TRP A 270 -12.51 -46.29 24.93
C TRP A 270 -11.74 -47.16 23.93
N GLU A 271 -10.94 -48.11 24.41
CA GLU A 271 -10.10 -48.97 23.56
C GLU A 271 -10.99 -49.96 22.78
N GLY A 272 -10.86 -49.97 21.45
CA GLY A 272 -11.68 -50.78 20.54
C GLY A 272 -13.01 -50.14 20.12
N LEU A 273 -13.34 -48.92 20.58
CA LEU A 273 -14.53 -48.20 20.10
C LEU A 273 -14.35 -47.80 18.62
N PRO A 274 -15.39 -47.95 17.78
CA PRO A 274 -15.41 -47.33 16.45
C PRO A 274 -15.19 -45.82 16.56
N VAL A 275 -14.42 -45.23 15.64
CA VAL A 275 -14.11 -43.78 15.65
C VAL A 275 -15.37 -42.89 15.69
N GLY A 276 -16.45 -43.33 15.04
CA GLY A 276 -17.74 -42.63 15.05
C GLY A 276 -18.42 -42.62 16.43
N GLU A 277 -18.24 -43.66 17.24
CA GLU A 277 -18.74 -43.74 18.62
C GLU A 277 -17.82 -42.98 19.58
N PHE A 278 -16.50 -43.03 19.37
CA PHE A 278 -15.54 -42.27 20.18
C PHE A 278 -15.77 -40.74 20.07
N PHE A 279 -16.17 -40.26 18.90
CA PHE A 279 -16.55 -38.87 18.66
C PHE A 279 -18.08 -38.64 18.63
N GLU A 280 -18.89 -39.55 19.20
CA GLU A 280 -20.36 -39.45 19.23
C GLU A 280 -20.91 -38.11 19.78
N PRO A 281 -20.29 -37.47 20.80
CA PRO A 281 -20.76 -36.15 21.25
C PRO A 281 -20.64 -35.04 20.18
N PHE A 282 -20.04 -35.32 19.03
CA PHE A 282 -19.69 -34.38 17.95
C PHE A 282 -20.19 -34.84 16.56
N CYS A 283 -21.22 -35.69 16.52
CA CYS A 283 -21.73 -36.41 15.34
C CYS A 283 -22.09 -35.59 14.08
N ASP A 284 -22.28 -34.27 14.16
CA ASP A 284 -22.68 -33.45 12.99
C ASP A 284 -21.60 -33.38 11.89
N GLN A 285 -20.37 -33.85 12.16
CA GLN A 285 -19.25 -33.89 11.20
C GLN A 285 -18.59 -35.28 11.09
N ALA A 286 -19.29 -36.35 11.48
CA ALA A 286 -18.79 -37.72 11.52
C ALA A 286 -18.27 -38.23 10.15
N ASP A 287 -18.86 -37.79 9.04
CA ASP A 287 -18.45 -38.18 7.69
C ASP A 287 -17.00 -37.74 7.35
N VAL A 288 -16.51 -36.65 7.95
CA VAL A 288 -15.14 -36.14 7.75
C VAL A 288 -14.12 -36.92 8.59
N LEU A 289 -14.56 -37.44 9.75
CA LEU A 289 -13.74 -38.25 10.66
C LEU A 289 -13.51 -39.69 10.14
N GLN A 290 -14.37 -40.16 9.23
CA GLN A 290 -14.34 -41.51 8.65
C GLN A 290 -13.60 -41.60 7.30
N SER A 291 -13.04 -40.50 6.78
CA SER A 291 -12.42 -40.51 5.44
C SER A 291 -10.94 -40.94 5.48
N PRO A 292 -10.52 -42.05 4.81
CA PRO A 292 -9.18 -42.65 4.94
C PRO A 292 -8.04 -41.93 4.18
N THR A 293 -8.24 -40.67 3.79
CA THR A 293 -7.26 -39.94 2.98
C THR A 293 -6.69 -38.79 3.78
N GLY A 294 -5.39 -38.53 3.68
CA GLY A 294 -4.65 -37.51 4.43
C GLY A 294 -5.12 -36.09 4.13
N VAL A 295 -6.32 -35.76 4.58
CA VAL A 295 -7.00 -34.49 4.39
C VAL A 295 -6.70 -33.64 5.62
N GLU A 296 -6.26 -32.41 5.34
CA GLU A 296 -6.21 -31.33 6.31
C GLU A 296 -7.52 -30.54 6.13
N THR A 297 -8.38 -30.51 7.15
CA THR A 297 -9.68 -29.82 7.07
C THR A 297 -9.98 -29.14 8.39
N ASP A 298 -10.48 -27.92 8.31
CA ASP A 298 -10.92 -27.19 9.49
C ASP A 298 -12.33 -27.62 9.88
N ILE A 299 -12.49 -27.98 11.14
CA ILE A 299 -13.75 -28.37 11.75
C ILE A 299 -14.09 -27.42 12.89
N SER A 300 -15.37 -27.07 13.03
CA SER A 300 -15.86 -26.27 14.15
C SER A 300 -16.62 -27.17 15.11
N ILE A 301 -16.17 -27.25 16.36
CA ILE A 301 -16.75 -28.08 17.40
C ILE A 301 -17.39 -27.18 18.46
N THR A 302 -18.67 -27.40 18.74
CA THR A 302 -19.37 -26.69 19.82
C THR A 302 -19.26 -27.50 21.11
N THR A 303 -18.43 -27.03 22.05
CA THR A 303 -18.37 -27.58 23.41
C THR A 303 -19.40 -26.88 24.30
N ALA A 304 -19.76 -27.47 25.46
CA ALA A 304 -20.81 -26.95 26.37
C ALA A 304 -20.65 -25.46 26.75
N ASP A 305 -19.41 -24.95 26.74
CA ASP A 305 -19.11 -23.58 27.17
C ASP A 305 -18.79 -22.61 26.01
N ARG A 306 -18.42 -23.10 24.82
CA ARG A 306 -18.01 -22.28 23.65
C ARG A 306 -17.82 -23.09 22.36
N GLN A 307 -17.95 -22.41 21.22
CA GLN A 307 -17.50 -22.94 19.92
C GLN A 307 -15.97 -22.83 19.82
N ARG A 308 -15.33 -23.91 19.40
CA ARG A 308 -13.89 -24.01 19.16
C ARG A 308 -13.64 -24.47 17.72
N ASP A 309 -12.63 -23.91 17.07
CA ASP A 309 -12.24 -24.30 15.73
C ASP A 309 -10.97 -25.15 15.81
N PHE A 310 -10.95 -26.30 15.13
CA PHE A 310 -9.83 -27.22 15.08
C PHE A 310 -9.41 -27.49 13.64
N GLN A 311 -8.13 -27.69 13.41
CA GLN A 311 -7.59 -28.25 12.18
C GLN A 311 -7.43 -29.76 12.37
N LEU A 312 -8.24 -30.53 11.65
CA LEU A 312 -8.15 -31.99 11.61
C LEU A 312 -7.12 -32.41 10.58
N ARG A 313 -6.24 -33.32 10.98
CA ARG A 313 -5.28 -33.96 10.09
C ARG A 313 -5.28 -35.47 10.30
N SER A 314 -5.48 -36.22 9.22
CA SER A 314 -5.31 -37.69 9.22
C SER A 314 -4.03 -38.09 8.47
N ALA A 315 -3.34 -39.13 8.92
CA ALA A 315 -2.16 -39.69 8.24
C ALA A 315 -2.08 -41.22 8.40
N PRO A 316 -1.72 -41.97 7.34
CA PRO A 316 -1.51 -43.42 7.42
C PRO A 316 -0.25 -43.79 8.22
N LEU A 317 -0.32 -44.85 9.02
CA LEU A 317 0.82 -45.50 9.64
C LEU A 317 1.35 -46.60 8.70
N ALA A 318 2.63 -46.53 8.34
CA ALA A 318 3.25 -47.54 7.48
C ALA A 318 3.42 -48.87 8.24
N ALA A 319 2.86 -49.96 7.70
CA ALA A 319 3.02 -51.31 8.21
C ALA A 319 4.49 -51.77 8.12
N GLY A 320 5.05 -52.26 9.24
CA GLY A 320 6.37 -52.87 9.30
C GLY A 320 6.34 -54.16 10.12
N GLY A 321 6.52 -55.31 9.45
CA GLY A 321 6.32 -56.63 10.08
C GLY A 321 4.85 -57.09 10.03
N ASP A 322 4.53 -58.25 10.61
CA ASP A 322 3.29 -59.05 10.49
C ASP A 322 1.97 -58.37 10.95
N GLU A 323 1.91 -57.05 11.07
CA GLU A 323 0.72 -56.29 11.49
C GLU A 323 0.32 -55.24 10.42
N THR A 324 -1.00 -55.14 10.21
CA THR A 324 -1.67 -54.27 9.23
C THR A 324 -1.72 -52.82 9.71
N GLY A 325 -1.81 -51.87 8.77
CA GLY A 325 -1.43 -50.47 8.97
C GLY A 325 -2.60 -49.56 9.34
N GLY A 326 -2.59 -49.02 10.56
CA GLY A 326 -3.59 -48.07 11.06
C GLY A 326 -3.42 -46.62 10.57
N TRP A 327 -4.14 -45.69 11.20
CA TRP A 327 -4.11 -44.25 10.88
C TRP A 327 -3.99 -43.42 12.16
N VAL A 328 -3.38 -42.25 12.07
CA VAL A 328 -3.34 -41.26 13.16
C VAL A 328 -4.22 -40.08 12.80
N ILE A 329 -5.07 -39.66 13.74
CA ILE A 329 -5.85 -38.42 13.70
C ILE A 329 -5.30 -37.47 14.76
N THR A 330 -5.00 -36.24 14.35
CA THR A 330 -4.66 -35.14 15.26
C THR A 330 -5.61 -33.96 15.06
N LEU A 331 -6.01 -33.30 16.14
CA LEU A 331 -6.79 -32.06 16.12
C LEU A 331 -5.95 -30.93 16.72
N HIS A 332 -5.67 -29.88 15.94
CA HIS A 332 -4.96 -28.70 16.43
C HIS A 332 -5.94 -27.55 16.65
N GLU A 333 -6.01 -26.97 17.86
CA GLU A 333 -6.96 -25.87 18.12
C GLU A 333 -6.53 -24.57 17.42
N ILE A 334 -7.29 -24.15 16.41
CA ILE A 334 -7.06 -22.92 15.62
C ILE A 334 -8.07 -21.81 15.93
N THR A 335 -8.87 -21.95 17.00
CA THR A 335 -9.91 -20.99 17.41
C THR A 335 -9.38 -19.55 17.45
N GLN A 336 -8.24 -19.32 18.10
CA GLN A 336 -7.66 -17.97 18.22
C GLN A 336 -7.14 -17.45 16.88
N VAL A 337 -6.59 -18.33 16.04
CA VAL A 337 -6.09 -17.98 14.71
C VAL A 337 -7.26 -17.53 13.83
N LYS A 338 -8.35 -18.31 13.77
CA LYS A 338 -9.55 -17.96 13.00
C LYS A 338 -10.25 -16.70 13.51
N GLN A 339 -10.31 -16.49 14.83
CA GLN A 339 -10.85 -15.26 15.40
C GLN A 339 -10.01 -14.05 14.99
N ARG A 340 -8.67 -14.14 15.06
CA ARG A 340 -7.76 -13.07 14.65
C ARG A 340 -7.86 -12.78 13.15
N GLU A 341 -7.95 -13.79 12.31
CA GLU A 341 -8.15 -13.63 10.86
C GLU A 341 -9.47 -12.94 10.54
N ARG A 342 -10.58 -13.35 11.18
CA ARG A 342 -11.90 -12.71 11.00
C ARG A 342 -11.86 -11.24 11.41
N VAL A 343 -11.26 -10.93 12.57
CA VAL A 343 -11.08 -9.55 13.03
C VAL A 343 -10.25 -8.78 11.99
N LEU A 344 -9.07 -9.26 11.59
CA LEU A 344 -8.23 -8.59 10.57
C LEU A 344 -8.95 -8.37 9.24
N GLN A 345 -9.78 -9.32 8.80
CA GLN A 345 -10.54 -9.19 7.55
C GLN A 345 -11.64 -8.13 7.68
N GLN A 346 -12.41 -8.16 8.78
CA GLN A 346 -13.42 -7.13 9.06
C GLN A 346 -12.78 -5.74 9.21
N LEU A 347 -11.63 -5.67 9.88
CA LEU A 347 -10.81 -4.46 10.00
C LEU A 347 -10.46 -3.90 8.63
N HIS A 348 -9.86 -4.72 7.76
CA HIS A 348 -9.48 -4.30 6.42
C HIS A 348 -10.68 -3.79 5.61
N THR A 349 -11.80 -4.52 5.62
CA THR A 349 -13.00 -4.12 4.89
C THR A 349 -13.60 -2.80 5.41
N LYS A 350 -13.69 -2.62 6.73
CA LYS A 350 -14.26 -1.41 7.33
C LYS A 350 -13.37 -0.20 7.12
N THR A 351 -12.05 -0.34 7.32
CA THR A 351 -11.09 0.74 7.09
C THR A 351 -11.06 1.16 5.62
N ALA A 352 -11.09 0.21 4.67
CA ALA A 352 -11.15 0.51 3.25
C ALA A 352 -12.42 1.30 2.89
N ALA A 353 -13.59 0.89 3.41
CA ALA A 353 -14.84 1.60 3.19
C ALA A 353 -14.82 3.03 3.72
N ILE A 354 -14.16 3.27 4.86
CA ILE A 354 -13.97 4.62 5.42
C ILE A 354 -13.09 5.49 4.51
N LEU A 355 -11.99 4.95 3.98
CA LEU A 355 -11.05 5.70 3.12
C LEU A 355 -11.61 6.05 1.73
N ASP A 356 -12.61 5.30 1.26
CA ASP A 356 -13.29 5.54 -0.01
C ASP A 356 -14.49 6.49 0.10
N GLU A 357 -14.99 6.72 1.32
CA GLU A 357 -16.09 7.66 1.56
C GLU A 357 -15.61 9.12 1.41
N ARG A 358 -16.47 9.97 0.87
CA ARG A 358 -16.18 11.40 0.60
C ARG A 358 -16.99 12.33 1.48
N ASP A 359 -18.10 11.84 2.05
CA ASP A 359 -18.89 12.64 2.96
C ASP A 359 -18.38 12.56 4.40
N ARG A 360 -18.17 13.74 5.01
CA ARG A 360 -17.62 13.89 6.36
C ARG A 360 -18.47 13.17 7.41
N ASN A 361 -19.79 13.30 7.34
CA ASN A 361 -20.69 12.74 8.34
C ASN A 361 -20.78 11.21 8.17
N ARG A 362 -20.72 10.72 6.93
CA ARG A 362 -20.67 9.27 6.65
C ARG A 362 -19.36 8.64 7.11
N ILE A 363 -18.21 9.30 6.93
CA ILE A 363 -16.92 8.87 7.48
C ILE A 363 -17.02 8.68 9.00
N CYS A 364 -17.52 9.69 9.72
CA CYS A 364 -17.67 9.63 11.17
C CYS A 364 -18.64 8.52 11.61
N SER A 365 -19.77 8.37 10.92
CA SER A 365 -20.76 7.32 11.21
C SER A 365 -20.19 5.92 10.96
N ALA A 366 -19.43 5.75 9.88
CA ALA A 366 -18.75 4.49 9.56
C ALA A 366 -17.69 4.13 10.61
N ALA A 367 -16.97 5.12 11.16
CA ALA A 367 -16.03 4.92 12.26
C ALA A 367 -16.74 4.37 13.51
N VAL A 368 -17.82 5.02 13.94
CA VAL A 368 -18.64 4.56 15.09
C VAL A 368 -19.17 3.14 14.86
N SER A 369 -19.66 2.85 13.65
CA SER A 369 -20.14 1.51 13.28
C SER A 369 -19.02 0.46 13.32
N ALA A 370 -17.82 0.80 12.84
CA ALA A 370 -16.67 -0.09 12.83
C ALA A 370 -16.21 -0.46 14.25
N ILE A 371 -16.21 0.50 15.18
CA ILE A 371 -15.86 0.25 16.58
C ILE A 371 -16.84 -0.73 17.23
N LYS A 372 -18.13 -0.53 16.99
CA LYS A 372 -19.17 -1.42 17.51
C LYS A 372 -19.10 -2.82 16.90
N GLU A 373 -18.98 -2.92 15.58
CA GLU A 373 -19.05 -4.20 14.88
C GLU A 373 -17.78 -5.05 15.02
N VAL A 374 -16.60 -4.41 15.06
CA VAL A 374 -15.32 -5.13 15.06
C VAL A 374 -14.77 -5.38 16.46
N LEU A 375 -14.89 -4.40 17.37
CA LEU A 375 -14.42 -4.56 18.75
C LEU A 375 -15.52 -4.90 19.75
N GLY A 376 -16.79 -4.78 19.38
CA GLY A 376 -17.89 -4.92 20.34
C GLY A 376 -17.98 -3.77 21.35
N VAL A 377 -17.20 -2.70 21.18
CA VAL A 377 -17.29 -1.49 22.03
C VAL A 377 -18.57 -0.74 21.64
N THR A 378 -19.56 -0.79 22.53
CA THR A 378 -20.91 -0.30 22.23
C THR A 378 -21.03 1.21 22.30
N GLU A 379 -20.24 1.86 23.15
CA GLU A 379 -20.27 3.30 23.40
C GLU A 379 -19.14 4.00 22.65
N ALA A 380 -19.47 4.71 21.58
CA ALA A 380 -18.51 5.45 20.78
C ALA A 380 -19.14 6.72 20.20
N GLY A 381 -18.36 7.80 20.15
CA GLY A 381 -18.76 9.08 19.56
C GLY A 381 -17.61 9.78 18.85
N VAL A 382 -17.92 10.49 17.76
CA VAL A 382 -16.98 11.34 17.02
C VAL A 382 -17.44 12.78 17.14
N TYR A 383 -16.53 13.62 17.62
CA TYR A 383 -16.68 15.06 17.75
C TYR A 383 -15.81 15.74 16.71
N LEU A 384 -16.37 16.64 15.92
CA LEU A 384 -15.59 17.45 14.98
C LEU A 384 -15.55 18.90 15.43
N TYR A 385 -14.43 19.57 15.22
CA TYR A 385 -14.31 21.00 15.44
C TYR A 385 -15.11 21.76 14.37
N ASN A 386 -15.98 22.65 14.82
CA ASN A 386 -16.72 23.56 13.97
C ASN A 386 -16.21 24.98 14.24
N ARG A 387 -15.56 25.60 13.25
CA ARG A 387 -14.98 26.94 13.40
C ARG A 387 -16.02 28.03 13.58
N ARG A 388 -17.23 27.87 13.02
CA ARG A 388 -18.32 28.86 13.16
C ARG A 388 -18.96 28.82 14.55
N ALA A 389 -19.11 27.64 15.12
CA ALA A 389 -19.65 27.44 16.46
C ALA A 389 -18.57 27.50 17.55
N GLU A 390 -17.29 27.54 17.15
CA GLU A 390 -16.11 27.52 18.02
C GLU A 390 -16.09 26.39 19.06
N ALA A 391 -16.70 25.27 18.71
CA ALA A 391 -16.91 24.16 19.61
C ALA A 391 -16.62 22.82 18.93
N LEU A 392 -16.25 21.84 19.74
CA LEU A 392 -16.27 20.45 19.31
C LEU A 392 -17.73 19.99 19.31
N VAL A 393 -18.29 19.64 18.16
CA VAL A 393 -19.68 19.21 18.05
C VAL A 393 -19.76 17.71 17.78
N PRO A 394 -20.67 16.97 18.45
CA PRO A 394 -20.88 15.56 18.13
C PRO A 394 -21.48 15.44 16.72
N VAL A 395 -20.82 14.68 15.85
CA VAL A 395 -21.26 14.47 14.45
C VAL A 395 -21.77 13.06 14.22
N ALA A 396 -21.25 12.09 14.96
CA ALA A 396 -21.74 10.71 14.94
C ALA A 396 -21.59 10.07 16.31
N THR A 397 -22.64 9.43 16.81
CA THR A 397 -22.66 8.75 18.11
C THR A 397 -23.39 7.42 18.00
N SER A 398 -23.03 6.46 18.85
CA SER A 398 -23.78 5.21 18.97
C SER A 398 -24.99 5.39 19.89
N MET A 399 -26.06 4.61 19.69
CA MET A 399 -27.23 4.65 20.58
C MET A 399 -26.89 4.42 22.06
N ALA A 400 -25.88 3.58 22.33
CA ALA A 400 -25.43 3.32 23.70
C ALA A 400 -24.64 4.51 24.26
N PHE A 401 -23.89 5.23 23.41
CA PHE A 401 -23.25 6.49 23.78
C PHE A 401 -24.30 7.56 24.11
N ASP A 402 -25.30 7.77 23.26
CA ASP A 402 -26.37 8.74 23.53
C ASP A 402 -27.15 8.39 24.82
N GLY A 403 -27.38 7.09 25.05
CA GLY A 403 -28.02 6.60 26.27
C GLY A 403 -27.22 6.85 27.55
N LEU A 404 -25.90 7.07 27.47
CA LEU A 404 -25.09 7.49 28.62
C LEU A 404 -25.27 8.97 28.97
N PHE A 405 -25.61 9.81 27.98
CA PHE A 405 -25.52 11.27 28.07
C PHE A 405 -26.83 11.99 27.72
N ALA A 406 -27.96 11.29 27.81
CA ALA A 406 -29.27 11.67 27.24
C ALA A 406 -29.79 13.09 27.57
N ASP A 407 -29.24 13.79 28.57
CA ASP A 407 -29.58 15.19 28.91
C ASP A 407 -28.39 16.15 28.95
N ASN A 408 -27.13 15.68 28.89
CA ASN A 408 -25.90 16.49 28.95
C ASN A 408 -24.80 15.81 28.15
N ALA A 409 -24.63 16.21 26.88
CA ALA A 409 -23.47 15.79 26.10
C ALA A 409 -22.18 16.23 26.82
N PRO A 410 -21.08 15.46 26.69
CA PRO A 410 -19.75 15.86 27.17
C PRO A 410 -19.46 17.32 26.85
N ASP A 411 -19.04 18.09 27.86
CA ASP A 411 -18.85 19.53 27.68
C ASP A 411 -17.77 19.79 26.63
N SER A 412 -18.22 20.34 25.51
CA SER A 412 -17.46 20.51 24.30
C SER A 412 -17.41 21.97 23.84
N GLN A 413 -18.04 22.86 24.63
CA GLN A 413 -18.08 24.30 24.40
C GLN A 413 -17.06 25.03 25.27
N GLU A 414 -16.72 24.53 26.46
CA GLU A 414 -15.71 25.17 27.31
C GLU A 414 -14.27 24.94 26.77
N PRO A 415 -13.51 26.00 26.42
CA PRO A 415 -12.13 25.90 25.91
C PRO A 415 -11.14 25.21 26.87
N ASP A 416 -11.46 25.19 28.17
CA ASP A 416 -10.67 24.55 29.23
C ASP A 416 -11.07 23.08 29.46
N SER A 417 -12.01 22.54 28.69
CA SER A 417 -12.41 21.13 28.78
C SER A 417 -11.27 20.19 28.38
N LEU A 418 -11.26 18.98 28.96
CA LEU A 418 -10.26 17.96 28.62
C LEU A 418 -10.38 17.51 27.16
N LEU A 419 -11.58 17.55 26.56
CA LEU A 419 -11.76 17.31 25.12
C LEU A 419 -10.94 18.32 24.32
N TRP A 420 -11.08 19.61 24.66
CA TRP A 420 -10.29 20.66 24.02
C TRP A 420 -8.78 20.48 24.23
N ALA A 421 -8.36 20.10 25.44
CA ALA A 421 -6.95 19.83 25.71
C ALA A 421 -6.39 18.72 24.80
N VAL A 422 -7.09 17.59 24.67
CA VAL A 422 -6.67 16.46 23.80
C VAL A 422 -6.63 16.87 22.34
N TYR A 423 -7.62 17.62 21.87
CA TYR A 423 -7.66 18.10 20.49
C TYR A 423 -6.55 19.13 20.21
N LYS A 424 -6.21 20.00 21.17
CA LYS A 424 -5.12 20.98 21.04
C LYS A 424 -3.74 20.33 21.06
N THR A 425 -3.52 19.36 21.95
CA THR A 425 -2.21 18.70 22.06
C THR A 425 -1.99 17.65 20.98
N GLY A 426 -3.06 17.08 20.41
CA GLY A 426 -2.98 15.98 19.46
C GLY A 426 -2.42 14.69 20.08
N THR A 427 -2.45 14.57 21.41
CA THR A 427 -1.96 13.41 22.14
C THR A 427 -3.12 12.57 22.65
N GLU A 428 -3.14 11.29 22.29
CA GLU A 428 -4.12 10.36 22.86
C GLU A 428 -4.09 10.40 24.39
N THR A 429 -5.27 10.33 25.00
CA THR A 429 -5.39 10.42 26.46
C THR A 429 -6.34 9.34 26.96
N GLN A 430 -5.85 8.57 27.92
CA GLN A 430 -6.65 7.59 28.66
C GLN A 430 -7.00 8.16 30.03
N ILE A 431 -8.28 8.16 30.35
CA ILE A 431 -8.79 8.66 31.62
C ILE A 431 -9.25 7.47 32.44
N ALA A 432 -8.72 7.35 33.65
CA ALA A 432 -9.18 6.41 34.67
C ALA A 432 -9.47 7.09 36.02
N ASP A 433 -9.13 8.38 36.16
CA ASP A 433 -9.46 9.15 37.36
C ASP A 433 -10.94 9.55 37.34
N ARG A 434 -11.67 9.15 38.38
CA ARG A 434 -13.11 9.42 38.52
C ARG A 434 -13.45 10.91 38.53
N ARG A 435 -12.57 11.78 39.05
CA ARG A 435 -12.78 13.24 39.05
C ARG A 435 -12.63 13.83 37.65
N GLU A 436 -11.69 13.33 36.86
CA GLU A 436 -11.52 13.77 35.47
C GLU A 436 -12.66 13.26 34.59
N LEU A 437 -13.09 12.01 34.77
CA LEU A 437 -14.29 11.48 34.11
C LEU A 437 -15.52 12.32 34.44
N GLN A 438 -15.70 12.72 35.71
CA GLN A 438 -16.84 13.55 36.11
C GLN A 438 -16.78 14.98 35.53
N ARG A 439 -15.59 15.51 35.25
CA ARG A 439 -15.42 16.81 34.56
C ARG A 439 -15.79 16.73 33.07
N VAL A 440 -15.40 15.66 32.39
CA VAL A 440 -15.64 15.50 30.94
C VAL A 440 -17.06 15.05 30.64
N PHE A 441 -17.54 14.09 31.41
CA PHE A 441 -18.78 13.35 31.14
C PHE A 441 -19.91 13.70 32.13
N GLY A 442 -19.69 14.67 33.03
CA GLY A 442 -20.66 15.04 34.06
C GLY A 442 -20.90 13.90 35.07
N ASP A 443 -22.11 13.84 35.63
CA ASP A 443 -22.51 12.83 36.64
C ASP A 443 -22.83 11.45 36.03
N ALA A 444 -22.18 11.10 34.92
CA ALA A 444 -22.29 9.81 34.25
C ALA A 444 -21.59 8.71 35.06
N GLY A 445 -22.15 8.37 36.22
CA GLY A 445 -21.61 7.42 37.21
C GLY A 445 -21.44 5.96 36.72
N ARG A 446 -21.61 5.72 35.42
CA ARG A 446 -21.43 4.43 34.73
C ARG A 446 -20.12 4.33 33.96
N VAL A 447 -19.43 5.44 33.70
CA VAL A 447 -18.15 5.44 32.98
C VAL A 447 -17.01 5.21 33.97
N GLU A 448 -16.26 4.13 33.79
CA GLU A 448 -15.10 3.80 34.63
C GLU A 448 -13.78 4.24 34.01
N ARG A 449 -13.72 4.24 32.67
CA ARG A 449 -12.56 4.68 31.89
C ARG A 449 -13.02 5.33 30.60
N ALA A 450 -12.17 6.14 30.00
CA ALA A 450 -12.40 6.65 28.66
C ALA A 450 -11.09 6.71 27.88
N LEU A 451 -11.17 6.47 26.58
CA LEU A 451 -10.09 6.69 25.63
C LEU A 451 -10.50 7.83 24.69
N LEU A 452 -9.68 8.88 24.67
CA LEU A 452 -9.83 10.04 23.80
C LEU A 452 -8.72 10.01 22.74
N LEU A 453 -9.11 9.95 21.47
CA LEU A 453 -8.20 9.82 20.34
C LEU A 453 -8.36 11.03 19.40
N PRO A 454 -7.27 11.74 19.06
CA PRO A 454 -7.34 12.85 18.13
C PRO A 454 -7.53 12.37 16.68
N LEU A 455 -8.32 13.13 15.93
CA LEU A 455 -8.54 12.98 14.48
C LEU A 455 -7.83 14.12 13.74
N GLY A 456 -6.54 14.31 14.05
CA GLY A 456 -5.74 15.42 13.55
C GLY A 456 -6.38 16.78 13.83
N SER A 457 -6.45 17.63 12.79
CA SER A 457 -7.08 18.95 12.87
C SER A 457 -8.62 18.94 12.86
N HIS A 458 -9.25 17.77 12.68
CA HIS A 458 -10.70 17.68 12.50
C HIS A 458 -11.48 17.54 13.79
N GLY A 459 -10.92 16.89 14.82
CA GLY A 459 -11.62 16.68 16.09
C GLY A 459 -11.15 15.45 16.86
N LEU A 460 -12.07 14.70 17.46
CA LEU A 460 -11.81 13.62 18.40
C LEU A 460 -12.73 12.41 18.18
N LEU A 461 -12.19 11.24 18.45
CA LEU A 461 -12.92 10.00 18.69
C LEU A 461 -12.94 9.72 20.21
N VAL A 462 -14.13 9.53 20.75
CA VAL A 462 -14.40 9.41 22.19
C VAL A 462 -14.98 8.03 22.48
N LEU A 463 -14.28 7.25 23.33
CA LEU A 463 -14.63 5.88 23.68
C LEU A 463 -14.74 5.71 25.20
N PRO A 464 -15.91 5.97 25.79
CA PRO A 464 -16.15 5.65 27.18
C PRO A 464 -16.30 4.14 27.37
N ALA A 465 -15.80 3.62 28.49
CA ALA A 465 -15.96 2.25 28.92
C ALA A 465 -16.70 2.19 30.25
N THR A 466 -17.71 1.31 30.30
CA THR A 466 -18.52 0.99 31.46
C THR A 466 -18.06 -0.35 32.07
N GLU A 467 -18.64 -0.81 33.18
CA GLU A 467 -18.33 -2.13 33.79
C GLU A 467 -18.40 -3.30 32.79
N THR A 468 -19.24 -3.18 31.75
CA THR A 468 -19.44 -4.22 30.73
C THR A 468 -18.49 -4.13 29.55
N THR A 469 -17.69 -3.06 29.44
CA THR A 469 -16.86 -2.77 28.26
C THR A 469 -15.39 -2.83 28.61
N THR A 470 -14.65 -3.76 28.00
CA THR A 470 -13.19 -3.89 28.20
C THR A 470 -12.41 -3.12 27.14
N LEU A 471 -11.69 -2.08 27.55
CA LEU A 471 -10.68 -1.40 26.72
C LEU A 471 -9.29 -2.03 26.96
N GLY A 472 -9.09 -3.24 26.45
CA GLY A 472 -7.81 -3.94 26.48
C GLY A 472 -6.82 -3.39 25.45
N GLU A 473 -5.66 -4.04 25.33
CA GLU A 473 -4.58 -3.60 24.43
C GLU A 473 -4.99 -3.72 22.94
N ILE A 474 -5.79 -4.73 22.60
CA ILE A 474 -6.30 -4.95 21.24
C ILE A 474 -7.27 -3.83 20.85
N GLU A 475 -8.22 -3.51 21.73
CA GLU A 475 -9.23 -2.48 21.50
C GLU A 475 -8.58 -1.10 21.33
N GLN A 476 -7.62 -0.77 22.19
CA GLN A 476 -6.88 0.49 22.09
C GLN A 476 -6.06 0.58 20.81
N ASN A 477 -5.35 -0.49 20.43
CA ASN A 477 -4.55 -0.52 19.20
C ASN A 477 -5.43 -0.39 17.95
N PHE A 478 -6.60 -1.02 17.93
CA PHE A 478 -7.53 -0.81 16.83
C PHE A 478 -8.10 0.61 16.82
N ALA A 479 -8.55 1.12 17.96
CA ALA A 479 -9.10 2.46 18.04
C ALA A 479 -8.10 3.51 17.53
N ARG A 480 -6.81 3.36 17.87
CA ARG A 480 -5.70 4.16 17.30
C ARG A 480 -5.62 4.04 15.78
N LEU A 481 -5.55 2.82 15.24
CA LEU A 481 -5.49 2.58 13.79
C LEU A 481 -6.68 3.18 13.05
N LEU A 482 -7.88 3.05 13.64
CA LEU A 482 -9.09 3.62 13.09
C LEU A 482 -9.07 5.14 13.15
N SER A 483 -8.61 5.74 14.26
CA SER A 483 -8.45 7.19 14.41
C SER A 483 -7.59 7.77 13.28
N THR A 484 -6.42 7.17 13.02
CA THR A 484 -5.52 7.59 11.93
C THR A 484 -6.16 7.40 10.56
N SER A 485 -6.93 6.32 10.36
CA SER A 485 -7.60 6.07 9.08
C SER A 485 -8.74 7.05 8.84
N VAL A 486 -9.50 7.40 9.89
CA VAL A 486 -10.57 8.39 9.86
C VAL A 486 -9.99 9.78 9.61
N GLU A 487 -8.91 10.17 10.30
CA GLU A 487 -8.17 11.40 10.02
C GLU A 487 -7.76 11.50 8.55
N THR A 488 -7.17 10.43 8.00
CA THR A 488 -6.76 10.38 6.59
C THR A 488 -7.96 10.51 5.64
N ALA A 489 -9.07 9.85 5.95
CA ALA A 489 -10.30 9.96 5.16
C ALA A 489 -10.89 11.37 5.21
N LEU A 490 -10.91 12.00 6.39
CA LEU A 490 -11.38 13.37 6.59
C LEU A 490 -10.50 14.39 5.84
N ASP A 491 -9.17 14.23 5.88
CA ASP A 491 -8.24 15.06 5.09
C ASP A 491 -8.51 14.94 3.59
N LYS A 492 -8.72 13.72 3.10
CA LYS A 492 -9.05 13.46 1.70
C LYS A 492 -10.39 14.09 1.31
N ALA A 493 -11.43 13.87 2.11
CA ALA A 493 -12.74 14.45 1.90
C ALA A 493 -12.72 15.99 1.91
N ARG A 494 -11.96 16.60 2.83
CA ARG A 494 -11.78 18.05 2.89
C ARG A 494 -11.12 18.60 1.63
N ARG A 495 -10.07 17.95 1.14
CA ARG A 495 -9.35 18.36 -0.08
C ARG A 495 -10.23 18.26 -1.32
N GLU A 496 -10.93 17.14 -1.50
CA GLU A 496 -11.80 16.94 -2.67
C GLU A 496 -12.98 17.92 -2.66
N ARG A 497 -13.64 18.11 -1.52
CA ARG A 497 -14.72 19.11 -1.38
C ARG A 497 -14.18 20.53 -1.60
N GLY A 498 -13.04 20.86 -1.01
CA GLY A 498 -12.42 22.18 -1.16
C GLY A 498 -12.11 22.53 -2.61
N LEU A 499 -11.61 21.58 -3.41
CA LEU A 499 -11.34 21.81 -4.83
C LEU A 499 -12.62 22.09 -5.64
N ALA A 500 -13.69 21.33 -5.38
CA ALA A 500 -14.98 21.54 -6.05
C ALA A 500 -15.54 22.92 -5.72
N THR A 501 -15.55 23.28 -4.43
CA THR A 501 -15.96 24.60 -3.96
C THR A 501 -15.15 25.73 -4.59
N VAL A 502 -13.81 25.60 -4.66
CA VAL A 502 -12.96 26.62 -5.30
C VAL A 502 -13.33 26.80 -6.77
N GLN A 503 -13.67 25.73 -7.50
CA GLN A 503 -14.10 25.83 -8.90
C GLN A 503 -15.44 26.56 -9.06
N ASP A 504 -16.40 26.32 -8.16
CA ASP A 504 -17.70 26.97 -8.18
C ASP A 504 -17.55 28.46 -7.86
N ILE A 505 -16.88 28.82 -6.75
CA ILE A 505 -16.58 30.22 -6.40
C ILE A 505 -15.83 30.94 -7.52
N THR A 506 -14.84 30.28 -8.15
CA THR A 506 -14.08 30.88 -9.27
C THR A 506 -14.99 31.20 -10.45
N ARG A 507 -15.98 30.34 -10.75
CA ARG A 507 -16.89 30.55 -11.87
C ARG A 507 -17.73 31.81 -11.67
N ASP A 508 -18.24 31.99 -10.46
CA ASP A 508 -19.08 33.13 -10.12
C ASP A 508 -18.26 34.41 -10.04
N ALA A 509 -17.05 34.34 -9.47
CA ALA A 509 -16.07 35.42 -9.47
C ALA A 509 -15.71 35.91 -10.89
N VAL A 510 -15.58 35.01 -11.88
CA VAL A 510 -15.29 35.39 -13.29
C VAL A 510 -16.50 36.04 -13.97
N ALA A 511 -17.72 35.75 -13.52
CA ALA A 511 -18.94 36.37 -14.02
C ALA A 511 -19.15 37.80 -13.52
N ALA A 512 -18.52 38.17 -12.40
CA ALA A 512 -18.61 39.51 -11.82
C ALA A 512 -18.17 40.62 -12.80
N THR A 513 -18.77 41.79 -12.65
CA THR A 513 -18.51 42.98 -13.47
C THR A 513 -17.56 43.97 -12.80
N THR A 514 -17.47 43.93 -11.48
CA THR A 514 -16.58 44.76 -10.66
C THR A 514 -15.82 43.91 -9.64
N THR A 515 -14.69 44.43 -9.16
CA THR A 515 -13.89 43.78 -8.12
C THR A 515 -14.62 43.72 -6.78
N ASP A 516 -15.44 44.72 -6.46
CA ASP A 516 -16.27 44.75 -5.25
C ASP A 516 -17.33 43.64 -5.27
N GLU A 517 -18.05 43.52 -6.39
CA GLU A 517 -19.06 42.46 -6.61
C GLU A 517 -18.43 41.05 -6.52
N MET A 518 -17.21 40.88 -7.06
CA MET A 518 -16.45 39.65 -6.93
C MET A 518 -16.09 39.35 -5.46
N ALA A 519 -15.65 40.36 -4.71
CA ALA A 519 -15.28 40.19 -3.31
C ALA A 519 -16.47 39.78 -2.44
N GLU A 520 -17.63 40.43 -2.62
CA GLU A 520 -18.89 40.13 -1.93
C GLU A 520 -19.33 38.67 -2.20
N MET A 521 -19.39 38.26 -3.48
CA MET A 521 -19.76 36.87 -3.85
C MET A 521 -18.83 35.83 -3.21
N VAL A 522 -17.52 36.08 -3.23
CA VAL A 522 -16.54 35.17 -2.63
C VAL A 522 -16.74 35.08 -1.12
N LEU A 523 -16.93 36.21 -0.44
CA LEU A 523 -17.04 36.26 1.02
C LEU A 523 -18.39 35.72 1.53
N ASP A 524 -19.45 35.75 0.72
CA ASP A 524 -20.75 35.17 1.09
C ASP A 524 -20.73 33.63 1.11
N GLU A 525 -19.99 33.00 0.20
CA GLU A 525 -19.99 31.52 0.07
C GLU A 525 -18.94 30.83 0.96
N LEU A 526 -17.81 31.49 1.22
CA LEU A 526 -16.67 30.90 1.93
C LEU A 526 -16.92 30.41 3.37
N PRO A 527 -17.72 31.10 4.22
CA PRO A 527 -18.00 30.67 5.58
C PRO A 527 -18.55 29.24 5.66
N GLU A 528 -19.41 28.86 4.72
CA GLU A 528 -20.04 27.55 4.70
C GLU A 528 -19.30 26.55 3.82
N ALA A 529 -18.75 27.00 2.69
CA ALA A 529 -18.24 26.10 1.68
C ALA A 529 -16.80 25.61 1.96
N LEU A 530 -15.96 26.45 2.60
CA LEU A 530 -14.57 26.11 2.96
C LEU A 530 -14.28 26.11 4.48
N ASP A 531 -15.29 26.41 5.32
CA ASP A 531 -15.13 26.56 6.78
C ASP A 531 -14.12 27.67 7.12
N PHE A 532 -14.25 28.82 6.44
CA PHE A 532 -13.52 30.07 6.72
C PHE A 532 -14.49 31.17 7.19
N PRO A 533 -15.09 31.03 8.39
CA PRO A 533 -16.15 31.91 8.86
C PRO A 533 -15.69 33.34 9.21
N LEU A 534 -14.38 33.53 9.43
CA LEU A 534 -13.76 34.82 9.70
C LEU A 534 -12.83 35.13 8.54
N SER A 535 -13.35 35.72 7.46
CA SER A 535 -12.55 36.07 6.29
C SER A 535 -12.75 37.52 5.87
N ALA A 536 -11.75 38.08 5.21
CA ALA A 536 -11.82 39.41 4.65
C ALA A 536 -10.86 39.58 3.46
N ILE A 537 -11.18 40.53 2.59
CA ILE A 537 -10.38 40.89 1.42
C ILE A 537 -9.94 42.34 1.56
N TRP A 538 -8.67 42.60 1.26
CA TRP A 538 -8.12 43.94 1.15
C TRP A 538 -7.57 44.18 -0.25
N GLU A 539 -7.88 45.34 -0.81
CA GLU A 539 -7.38 45.84 -2.09
C GLU A 539 -6.15 46.73 -1.86
N HIS A 540 -5.15 46.62 -2.73
CA HIS A 540 -3.97 47.45 -2.74
C HIS A 540 -4.23 48.75 -3.48
N ASP A 541 -4.15 49.88 -2.77
CA ASP A 541 -4.10 51.20 -3.38
C ASP A 541 -2.64 51.58 -3.68
N PRO A 542 -2.23 51.60 -4.96
CA PRO A 542 -0.86 51.92 -5.35
C PRO A 542 -0.48 53.37 -5.06
N THR A 543 -1.45 54.28 -4.93
CA THR A 543 -1.22 55.71 -4.70
C THR A 543 -0.82 55.98 -3.25
N THR A 544 -1.55 55.36 -2.31
CA THR A 544 -1.31 55.52 -0.87
C THR A 544 -0.34 54.48 -0.33
N GLN A 545 -0.05 53.41 -1.09
CA GLN A 545 0.75 52.25 -0.66
C GLN A 545 0.12 51.59 0.57
N GLN A 546 -1.18 51.30 0.48
CA GLN A 546 -1.96 50.71 1.57
C GLN A 546 -2.82 49.56 1.06
N LEU A 547 -3.05 48.57 1.92
CA LEU A 547 -4.09 47.56 1.73
C LEU A 547 -5.35 48.04 2.46
N GLN A 548 -6.36 48.43 1.69
CA GLN A 548 -7.64 48.95 2.18
C GLN A 548 -8.67 47.82 2.21
N PRO A 549 -9.51 47.75 3.25
CA PRO A 549 -10.54 46.71 3.32
C PRO A 549 -11.58 46.91 2.21
N VAL A 550 -11.88 45.83 1.49
CA VAL A 550 -12.96 45.80 0.50
C VAL A 550 -14.24 45.36 1.19
N ASP A 551 -14.20 44.16 1.78
CA ASP A 551 -15.34 43.56 2.45
C ASP A 551 -14.89 42.43 3.40
N SER A 552 -15.78 42.01 4.30
CA SER A 552 -15.56 40.95 5.28
C SER A 552 -16.78 40.07 5.47
N THR A 553 -16.55 38.83 5.88
CA THR A 553 -17.64 37.92 6.25
C THR A 553 -18.39 38.45 7.47
N GLY A 554 -19.71 38.34 7.52
CA GLY A 554 -20.51 38.86 8.64
C GLY A 554 -20.07 38.44 10.06
N PRO A 555 -19.55 37.22 10.32
CA PRO A 555 -19.00 36.87 11.63
C PRO A 555 -17.67 37.57 11.98
N ALA A 556 -16.96 38.13 11.00
CA ALA A 556 -15.72 38.90 11.19
C ALA A 556 -15.98 40.37 11.54
N ASP A 557 -17.07 40.97 11.04
CA ASP A 557 -17.42 42.38 11.26
C ASP A 557 -17.38 42.83 12.75
N PRO A 558 -17.95 42.09 13.72
CA PRO A 558 -17.96 42.53 15.12
C PRO A 558 -16.62 42.34 15.84
N LEU A 559 -15.61 41.72 15.21
CA LEU A 559 -14.31 41.46 15.85
C LEU A 559 -13.42 42.70 15.88
N PHE A 560 -13.69 43.69 15.05
CA PHE A 560 -12.93 44.93 14.96
C PHE A 560 -13.85 46.14 15.08
N ASP A 561 -13.44 47.15 15.86
CA ASP A 561 -14.18 48.42 15.94
C ASP A 561 -14.10 49.22 14.62
N GLU A 562 -12.95 49.17 13.94
CA GLU A 562 -12.73 49.63 12.57
C GLU A 562 -11.89 48.58 11.82
N THR A 563 -12.29 48.21 10.60
CA THR A 563 -11.56 47.22 9.79
C THR A 563 -10.14 47.73 9.48
N PRO A 564 -9.10 46.90 9.70
CA PRO A 564 -7.72 47.38 9.65
C PRO A 564 -7.29 47.78 8.24
N VAL A 565 -6.47 48.82 8.15
CA VAL A 565 -5.73 49.23 6.94
C VAL A 565 -4.26 48.89 7.13
N PHE A 566 -3.64 48.18 6.19
CA PHE A 566 -2.25 47.74 6.34
C PHE A 566 -1.29 48.57 5.49
N THR A 567 -0.10 48.84 6.04
CA THR A 567 0.96 49.64 5.41
C THR A 567 2.29 48.88 5.38
N PRO A 568 3.26 49.30 4.54
CA PRO A 568 4.58 48.69 4.49
C PRO A 568 5.31 48.59 5.84
N GLY A 569 6.02 47.49 6.04
CA GLY A 569 7.02 47.32 7.11
C GLY A 569 6.53 46.70 8.42
N ASN A 570 5.25 46.82 8.78
CA ASN A 570 4.69 46.35 10.07
C ASN A 570 3.33 45.63 9.93
N SER A 571 3.19 44.76 8.93
CA SER A 571 2.01 43.91 8.81
C SER A 571 2.36 42.59 8.14
N ILE A 572 1.88 41.49 8.71
CA ILE A 572 2.00 40.14 8.12
C ILE A 572 1.27 40.11 6.77
N ALA A 573 0.12 40.77 6.67
CA ALA A 573 -0.65 40.88 5.44
C ALA A 573 0.09 41.66 4.36
N TRP A 574 0.72 42.78 4.71
CA TRP A 574 1.58 43.51 3.78
C TRP A 574 2.77 42.66 3.31
N ARG A 575 3.40 41.90 4.21
CA ARG A 575 4.51 41.02 3.83
C ARG A 575 4.06 39.90 2.89
N ALA A 576 2.90 39.29 3.14
CA ALA A 576 2.33 38.27 2.25
C ALA A 576 2.07 38.84 0.83
N PHE A 577 1.57 40.08 0.76
CA PHE A 577 1.39 40.81 -0.49
C PHE A 577 2.73 41.07 -1.22
N GLU A 578 3.70 41.65 -0.52
CA GLU A 578 5.00 42.04 -1.08
C GLU A 578 5.81 40.82 -1.56
N GLU A 579 5.83 39.75 -0.78
CA GLU A 579 6.57 38.52 -1.10
C GLU A 579 5.83 37.61 -2.09
N ARG A 580 4.55 37.90 -2.37
CA ARG A 580 3.63 37.07 -3.17
C ARG A 580 3.60 35.61 -2.70
N GLU A 581 3.62 35.41 -1.39
CA GLU A 581 3.60 34.08 -0.77
C GLU A 581 2.45 33.97 0.23
N THR A 582 1.72 32.86 0.18
CA THR A 582 0.70 32.55 1.20
C THR A 582 1.37 32.20 2.52
N LYS A 583 1.00 32.91 3.59
CA LYS A 583 1.51 32.71 4.94
C LYS A 583 0.50 31.94 5.79
N LEU A 584 0.96 30.90 6.46
CA LEU A 584 0.21 30.15 7.47
C LEU A 584 0.76 30.53 8.85
N ILE A 585 -0.06 31.17 9.67
CA ILE A 585 0.29 31.69 10.98
C ILE A 585 -0.43 30.85 12.03
N SER A 586 0.32 29.98 12.69
CA SER A 586 -0.24 29.11 13.74
C SER A 586 -0.54 29.87 15.03
N GLN A 587 0.25 30.90 15.35
CA GLN A 587 0.07 31.75 16.53
C GLN A 587 0.45 33.18 16.17
N ILE A 588 -0.50 34.11 16.23
CA ILE A 588 -0.27 35.53 15.90
C ILE A 588 0.69 36.19 16.91
N SER A 589 0.68 35.75 18.16
CA SER A 589 1.58 36.25 19.21
C SER A 589 3.07 36.04 18.91
N ASP A 590 3.41 35.12 18.01
CA ASP A 590 4.80 34.86 17.60
C ASP A 590 5.34 35.95 16.64
N TYR A 591 4.49 36.85 16.16
CA TYR A 591 4.81 37.85 15.13
C TYR A 591 4.73 39.28 15.71
N PRO A 592 5.89 39.90 16.03
CA PRO A 592 5.98 41.27 16.55
C PRO A 592 5.29 42.35 15.69
N GLU A 593 5.21 42.10 14.39
CA GLU A 593 4.62 42.96 13.37
C GLU A 593 3.13 42.68 13.11
N ALA A 594 2.49 41.80 13.87
CA ALA A 594 1.05 41.62 13.76
C ALA A 594 0.33 42.94 14.10
N TYR A 595 -0.73 43.25 13.33
CA TYR A 595 -1.52 44.46 13.54
C TYR A 595 -2.08 44.54 14.98
N ASP A 596 -2.57 43.41 15.49
CA ASP A 596 -3.01 43.26 16.87
C ASP A 596 -2.60 41.88 17.41
N GLN A 597 -1.55 41.85 18.25
CA GLN A 597 -1.07 40.60 18.88
C GLN A 597 -1.96 40.12 20.02
N GLU A 598 -2.67 41.04 20.69
CA GLU A 598 -3.53 40.72 21.83
C GLU A 598 -4.99 40.52 21.41
N GLY A 599 -5.31 40.85 20.15
CA GLY A 599 -6.62 40.76 19.53
C GLY A 599 -7.27 39.38 19.53
N LEU A 600 -8.53 39.34 19.09
CA LEU A 600 -9.35 38.14 19.17
C LEU A 600 -8.87 37.03 18.22
N ILE A 601 -8.37 37.37 17.04
CA ILE A 601 -7.78 36.40 16.11
C ILE A 601 -6.46 35.89 16.70
N LYS A 602 -6.31 34.56 16.79
CA LYS A 602 -5.12 33.89 17.34
C LYS A 602 -4.32 33.09 16.31
N SER A 603 -4.95 32.62 15.24
CA SER A 603 -4.27 32.02 14.08
C SER A 603 -4.91 32.47 12.78
N GLU A 604 -4.14 32.43 11.69
CA GLU A 604 -4.57 33.02 10.42
C GLU A 604 -3.86 32.38 9.21
N VAL A 605 -4.51 32.40 8.04
CA VAL A 605 -3.87 32.18 6.74
C VAL A 605 -4.11 33.42 5.89
N ILE A 606 -3.02 33.98 5.38
CA ILE A 606 -3.06 35.17 4.53
C ILE A 606 -2.49 34.80 3.17
N SER A 607 -3.24 35.06 2.11
CA SER A 607 -2.89 34.70 0.73
C SER A 607 -3.01 35.91 -0.21
N PRO A 608 -1.98 36.22 -1.01
CA PRO A 608 -2.03 37.33 -1.95
C PRO A 608 -2.91 37.02 -3.16
N ILE A 609 -3.68 38.00 -3.62
CA ILE A 609 -4.47 37.98 -4.85
C ILE A 609 -3.69 38.77 -5.93
N GLY A 610 -2.51 38.27 -6.30
CA GLY A 610 -1.64 38.95 -7.27
C GLY A 610 -1.30 40.39 -6.87
N GLU A 611 -1.59 41.34 -7.78
CA GLU A 611 -1.40 42.79 -7.53
C GLU A 611 -2.64 43.48 -6.97
N PHE A 612 -3.79 42.78 -6.99
CA PHE A 612 -5.05 43.32 -6.50
C PHE A 612 -5.01 43.53 -4.99
N GLY A 613 -4.45 42.60 -4.22
CA GLY A 613 -4.34 42.75 -2.77
C GLY A 613 -4.18 41.42 -2.04
N VAL A 614 -4.86 41.23 -0.91
CA VAL A 614 -4.76 40.02 -0.07
C VAL A 614 -6.11 39.53 0.39
N PHE A 615 -6.20 38.22 0.56
CA PHE A 615 -7.25 37.53 1.28
C PHE A 615 -6.70 37.06 2.63
N ALA A 616 -7.43 37.24 3.72
CA ALA A 616 -7.09 36.61 4.99
C ALA A 616 -8.27 35.84 5.59
N ALA A 617 -7.97 34.69 6.18
CA ALA A 617 -8.88 33.86 6.96
C ALA A 617 -8.31 33.65 8.36
N GLY A 618 -9.08 34.02 9.39
CA GLY A 618 -8.69 33.98 10.79
C GLY A 618 -9.45 32.96 11.65
N SER A 619 -8.94 32.71 12.85
CA SER A 619 -9.54 31.85 13.87
C SER A 619 -9.25 32.41 15.25
N LEU A 620 -10.23 32.35 16.17
CA LEU A 620 -10.05 32.79 17.56
C LEU A 620 -9.20 31.84 18.42
N HIS A 621 -8.78 30.70 17.84
CA HIS A 621 -7.94 29.71 18.50
C HIS A 621 -6.62 29.53 17.75
N ASP A 622 -5.56 29.19 18.51
CA ASP A 622 -4.23 28.86 17.97
C ASP A 622 -4.27 27.60 17.08
N GLY A 623 -3.44 27.60 16.04
CA GLY A 623 -3.07 26.41 15.25
C GLY A 623 -4.24 25.73 14.55
N ARG A 624 -5.33 26.45 14.24
CA ARG A 624 -6.54 25.83 13.65
C ARG A 624 -6.48 25.67 12.15
N PHE A 625 -5.57 26.37 11.50
CA PHE A 625 -5.33 26.25 10.08
C PHE A 625 -4.23 25.22 9.79
N THR A 626 -4.42 24.49 8.70
CA THR A 626 -3.53 23.42 8.25
C THR A 626 -2.81 23.79 6.96
N GLU A 627 -1.80 23.02 6.57
CA GLU A 627 -1.17 23.18 5.25
C GLU A 627 -2.17 22.93 4.11
N ASN A 628 -3.19 22.09 4.32
CA ASN A 628 -4.27 21.90 3.35
C ASN A 628 -5.15 23.15 3.21
N ASP A 629 -5.45 23.86 4.31
CA ASP A 629 -6.16 25.14 4.26
C ASP A 629 -5.36 26.18 3.46
N LYS A 630 -4.04 26.25 3.71
CA LYS A 630 -3.12 27.10 2.96
C LYS A 630 -3.13 26.79 1.47
N GLN A 631 -3.11 25.51 1.08
CA GLN A 631 -3.14 25.10 -0.32
C GLN A 631 -4.47 25.41 -1.01
N ILE A 632 -5.59 25.13 -0.33
CA ILE A 632 -6.93 25.45 -0.85
C ILE A 632 -7.05 26.96 -1.05
N LEU A 633 -6.65 27.75 -0.06
CA LEU A 633 -6.75 29.21 -0.13
C LEU A 633 -5.81 29.79 -1.21
N ALA A 634 -4.57 29.30 -1.30
CA ALA A 634 -3.64 29.71 -2.36
C ALA A 634 -4.17 29.39 -3.77
N SER A 635 -4.85 28.24 -3.93
CA SER A 635 -5.49 27.89 -5.19
C SER A 635 -6.65 28.85 -5.52
N LEU A 636 -7.46 29.21 -4.52
CA LEU A 636 -8.54 30.16 -4.69
C LEU A 636 -8.02 31.53 -5.08
N THR A 637 -7.08 32.11 -4.33
CA THR A 637 -6.54 33.44 -4.60
C THR A 637 -5.79 33.54 -5.94
N THR A 638 -5.14 32.47 -6.39
CA THR A 638 -4.57 32.38 -7.74
C THR A 638 -5.65 32.50 -8.82
N ASN A 639 -6.78 31.83 -8.64
CA ASN A 639 -7.91 31.94 -9.55
C ASN A 639 -8.58 33.31 -9.49
N LEU A 640 -8.74 33.87 -8.28
CA LEU A 640 -9.27 35.22 -8.10
C LEU A 640 -8.36 36.27 -8.74
N GLN A 641 -7.04 36.10 -8.70
CA GLN A 641 -6.12 36.97 -9.44
C GLN A 641 -6.40 36.96 -10.95
N ALA A 642 -6.71 35.80 -11.53
CA ALA A 642 -7.08 35.73 -12.94
C ALA A 642 -8.44 36.40 -13.19
N ALA A 643 -9.40 36.25 -12.27
CA ALA A 643 -10.70 36.91 -12.35
C ALA A 643 -10.57 38.44 -12.28
N THR A 644 -9.80 38.99 -11.33
CA THR A 644 -9.57 40.44 -11.22
C THR A 644 -8.92 41.02 -12.48
N GLN A 645 -7.90 40.36 -13.02
CA GLN A 645 -7.27 40.76 -14.29
C GLN A 645 -8.25 40.75 -15.48
N LEU A 646 -9.18 39.78 -15.51
CA LEU A 646 -10.22 39.73 -16.55
C LEU A 646 -11.23 40.87 -16.39
N ILE A 647 -11.65 41.16 -15.16
CA ILE A 647 -12.57 42.27 -14.84
C ILE A 647 -11.95 43.60 -15.27
N GLU A 648 -10.71 43.87 -14.85
CA GLU A 648 -9.96 45.08 -15.24
C GLU A 648 -9.81 45.19 -16.76
N ARG A 649 -9.42 44.10 -17.43
CA ARG A 649 -9.25 44.11 -18.89
C ARG A 649 -10.56 44.35 -19.64
N ARG A 650 -11.69 43.81 -19.16
CA ARG A 650 -13.01 44.10 -19.74
C ARG A 650 -13.36 45.58 -19.57
N ARG A 651 -13.11 46.13 -18.38
CA ARG A 651 -13.33 47.56 -18.09
C ARG A 651 -12.49 48.46 -18.99
N ASP A 652 -11.21 48.15 -19.17
CA ASP A 652 -10.31 48.89 -20.07
C ASP A 652 -10.78 48.85 -21.53
N LEU A 653 -11.20 47.67 -22.01
CA LEU A 653 -11.74 47.52 -23.36
C LEU A 653 -13.04 48.31 -23.55
N GLN A 654 -13.94 48.28 -22.56
CA GLN A 654 -15.17 49.07 -22.59
C GLN A 654 -14.90 50.58 -22.58
N LEU A 655 -13.94 51.04 -21.77
CA LEU A 655 -13.53 52.45 -21.75
C LEU A 655 -12.92 52.86 -23.10
N LEU A 656 -12.04 52.04 -23.67
CA LEU A 656 -11.46 52.29 -24.99
C LEU A 656 -12.56 52.36 -26.07
N ASP A 657 -13.50 51.41 -26.04
CA ASP A 657 -14.64 51.39 -26.95
C ASP A 657 -15.46 52.68 -26.81
N GLN A 658 -15.86 53.07 -25.60
CA GLN A 658 -16.60 54.31 -25.35
C GLN A 658 -15.87 55.55 -25.87
N VAL A 659 -14.56 55.68 -25.60
CA VAL A 659 -13.75 56.82 -26.04
C VAL A 659 -13.64 56.88 -27.57
N LEU A 660 -13.30 55.75 -28.21
CA LEU A 660 -13.24 55.67 -29.67
C LEU A 660 -14.60 55.98 -30.31
N GLY A 661 -15.68 55.55 -29.67
CA GLY A 661 -17.05 55.72 -30.18
C GLY A 661 -17.42 57.19 -30.22
N ARG A 662 -17.09 57.93 -29.15
CA ARG A 662 -17.29 59.37 -29.07
C ARG A 662 -16.46 60.14 -30.11
N ILE A 663 -15.18 59.77 -30.30
CA ILE A 663 -14.30 60.44 -31.27
C ILE A 663 -14.83 60.25 -32.69
N LEU A 664 -15.12 59.00 -33.07
CA LEU A 664 -15.61 58.68 -34.41
C LEU A 664 -16.99 59.29 -34.66
N ARG A 665 -17.97 59.06 -33.77
CA ARG A 665 -19.37 59.46 -34.00
C ARG A 665 -19.58 60.98 -33.99
N HIS A 666 -19.02 61.68 -33.01
CA HIS A 666 -19.38 63.08 -32.76
C HIS A 666 -18.34 64.05 -33.31
N ASN A 667 -17.05 63.82 -33.05
CA ASN A 667 -16.04 64.79 -33.44
C ASN A 667 -15.76 64.76 -34.94
N LEU A 668 -15.55 63.58 -35.53
CA LEU A 668 -15.30 63.49 -36.98
C LEU A 668 -16.52 63.90 -37.80
N ARG A 669 -17.73 63.45 -37.43
CA ARG A 669 -18.96 63.82 -38.14
C ARG A 669 -19.22 65.33 -38.12
N ASN A 670 -19.01 65.99 -36.98
CA ASN A 670 -19.20 67.44 -36.87
C ASN A 670 -18.22 68.20 -37.78
N GLU A 671 -16.94 67.85 -37.73
CA GLU A 671 -15.92 68.49 -38.58
C GLU A 671 -16.18 68.22 -40.07
N LEU A 672 -16.57 67.00 -40.44
CA LEU A 672 -16.96 66.66 -41.81
C LEU A 672 -18.20 67.43 -42.28
N THR A 673 -19.17 67.66 -41.39
CA THR A 673 -20.37 68.45 -41.71
C THR A 673 -20.01 69.90 -41.99
N VAL A 674 -19.09 70.49 -41.22
CA VAL A 674 -18.59 71.85 -41.45
C VAL A 674 -17.80 71.94 -42.75
N ILE A 675 -16.88 71.00 -43.00
CA ILE A 675 -16.08 70.93 -44.24
C ILE A 675 -17.02 70.82 -45.45
N LYS A 676 -18.01 69.93 -45.39
CA LYS A 676 -19.01 69.73 -46.43
C LYS A 676 -19.82 71.02 -46.68
N GLY A 677 -20.34 71.67 -45.63
CA GLY A 677 -21.14 72.89 -45.79
C GLY A 677 -20.37 74.05 -46.45
N TYR A 678 -19.10 74.26 -46.09
CA TYR A 678 -18.26 75.25 -46.76
C TYR A 678 -17.90 74.84 -48.20
N ALA A 679 -17.67 73.55 -48.45
CA ALA A 679 -17.36 73.06 -49.78
C ALA A 679 -18.56 73.19 -50.74
N GLU A 680 -19.78 72.90 -50.28
CA GLU A 680 -21.02 73.12 -51.04
C GLU A 680 -21.24 74.60 -51.34
N THR A 681 -20.87 75.49 -50.41
CA THR A 681 -20.92 76.95 -50.64
C THR A 681 -19.91 77.39 -51.70
N ILE A 682 -18.68 76.87 -51.64
CA ILE A 682 -17.64 77.13 -52.65
C ILE A 682 -18.10 76.61 -54.02
N GLU A 683 -18.65 75.40 -54.08
CA GLU A 683 -19.19 74.80 -55.31
C GLU A 683 -20.29 75.66 -55.94
N ALA A 684 -21.23 76.17 -55.14
CA ALA A 684 -22.35 76.96 -55.63
C ALA A 684 -21.98 78.37 -56.12
N GLU A 685 -20.90 78.97 -55.59
CA GLU A 685 -20.50 80.36 -55.86
C GLU A 685 -19.24 80.49 -56.76
N ALA A 686 -18.55 79.38 -57.04
CA ALA A 686 -17.27 79.36 -57.75
C ALA A 686 -17.37 79.56 -59.27
N ASN A 687 -16.24 79.95 -59.88
CA ASN A 687 -16.02 79.83 -61.32
C ASN A 687 -15.68 78.37 -61.71
N GLU A 688 -15.77 78.02 -63.00
CA GLU A 688 -15.60 76.62 -63.49
C GLU A 688 -14.34 75.92 -62.94
N GLN A 689 -13.23 76.64 -62.73
CA GLN A 689 -11.99 76.07 -62.20
C GLN A 689 -12.07 75.72 -60.69
N HIS A 690 -12.75 76.53 -59.88
CA HIS A 690 -12.89 76.27 -58.44
C HIS A 690 -14.11 75.40 -58.11
N GLN A 691 -15.10 75.31 -59.00
CA GLN A 691 -16.27 74.43 -58.85
C GLN A 691 -15.82 72.96 -58.74
N THR A 692 -14.92 72.51 -59.62
CA THR A 692 -14.35 71.14 -59.58
C THR A 692 -13.59 70.87 -58.27
N MET A 693 -12.96 71.89 -57.67
CA MET A 693 -12.28 71.74 -56.39
C MET A 693 -13.29 71.61 -55.24
N GLY A 694 -14.39 72.38 -55.27
CA GLY A 694 -15.52 72.24 -54.34
C GLY A 694 -16.16 70.85 -54.41
N GLU A 695 -16.48 70.39 -55.63
CA GLU A 695 -17.01 69.04 -55.91
C GLU A 695 -16.10 67.95 -55.31
N THR A 696 -14.78 68.05 -55.53
CA THR A 696 -13.81 67.08 -55.01
C THR A 696 -13.77 67.05 -53.47
N ILE A 697 -13.92 68.21 -52.80
CA ILE A 697 -13.95 68.31 -51.34
C ILE A 697 -15.25 67.72 -50.79
N VAL A 698 -16.40 68.04 -51.41
CA VAL A 698 -17.71 67.47 -51.03
C VAL A 698 -17.70 65.96 -51.18
N GLU A 699 -17.20 65.43 -52.29
CA GLU A 699 -17.10 63.99 -52.54
C GLU A 699 -16.17 63.30 -51.52
N SER A 700 -15.01 63.91 -51.23
CA SER A 700 -14.08 63.40 -50.22
C SER A 700 -14.68 63.41 -48.82
N ALA A 701 -15.43 64.45 -48.44
CA ALA A 701 -16.13 64.54 -47.17
C ALA A 701 -17.24 63.49 -47.05
N LYS A 702 -18.03 63.26 -48.12
CA LYS A 702 -19.05 62.20 -48.19
C LYS A 702 -18.43 60.82 -48.02
N ARG A 703 -17.28 60.54 -48.66
CA ARG A 703 -16.58 59.25 -48.52
C ARG A 703 -16.11 59.01 -47.08
N LEU A 704 -15.51 60.01 -46.43
CA LEU A 704 -15.08 59.91 -45.03
C LEU A 704 -16.27 59.76 -44.05
N GLN A 705 -17.39 60.43 -44.35
CA GLN A 705 -18.61 60.28 -43.56
C GLN A 705 -19.13 58.83 -43.65
N LYS A 706 -19.21 58.27 -44.87
CA LYS A 706 -19.61 56.86 -45.09
C LYS A 706 -18.67 55.88 -44.36
N THR A 707 -17.35 56.12 -44.40
CA THR A 707 -16.38 55.29 -43.64
C THR A 707 -16.61 55.36 -42.13
N THR A 708 -16.93 56.54 -41.60
CA THR A 708 -17.18 56.74 -40.17
C THR A 708 -18.48 56.08 -39.73
N ASP A 709 -19.55 56.23 -40.51
CA ASP A 709 -20.85 55.60 -40.27
C ASP A 709 -20.70 54.06 -40.32
N ASN A 710 -19.99 53.52 -41.32
CA ASN A 710 -19.71 52.08 -41.41
C ASN A 710 -18.93 51.53 -40.21
N ALA A 711 -17.87 52.21 -39.78
CA ALA A 711 -17.08 51.79 -38.62
C ALA A 711 -17.92 51.77 -37.32
N GLN A 712 -18.91 52.66 -37.22
CA GLN A 712 -19.84 52.68 -36.10
C GLN A 712 -20.80 51.51 -36.13
N THR A 713 -21.46 51.26 -37.27
CA THR A 713 -22.38 50.12 -37.43
C THR A 713 -21.68 48.80 -37.13
N MET A 714 -20.43 48.64 -37.61
CA MET A 714 -19.62 47.45 -37.30
C MET A 714 -19.41 47.25 -35.80
N ARG A 715 -19.12 48.33 -35.07
CA ARG A 715 -18.92 48.27 -33.62
C ARG A 715 -20.20 47.94 -32.87
N GLU A 716 -21.32 48.52 -33.28
CA GLU A 716 -22.64 48.22 -32.68
C GLU A 716 -22.99 46.73 -32.86
N VAL A 717 -22.79 46.17 -34.05
CA VAL A 717 -23.01 44.75 -34.34
C VAL A 717 -22.08 43.83 -33.54
N VAL A 718 -20.81 44.21 -33.32
CA VAL A 718 -19.88 43.41 -32.51
C VAL A 718 -20.17 43.53 -31.02
N ALA A 719 -20.53 44.71 -30.54
CA ALA A 719 -20.86 44.95 -29.14
C ALA A 719 -22.09 44.14 -28.70
N ASN A 720 -23.08 44.02 -29.58
CA ASN A 720 -24.34 43.33 -29.31
C ASN A 720 -24.38 41.90 -29.86
N ARG A 721 -23.22 41.29 -30.15
CA ARG A 721 -23.12 39.96 -30.78
C ARG A 721 -23.88 38.83 -30.07
N ASP A 722 -24.03 38.93 -28.75
CA ASP A 722 -24.67 37.93 -27.89
C ASP A 722 -26.14 38.31 -27.58
N GLU A 723 -26.59 39.49 -28.01
CA GLU A 723 -27.97 39.95 -27.85
C GLU A 723 -28.88 39.38 -28.94
N THR A 724 -30.06 38.94 -28.54
CA THR A 724 -31.09 38.48 -29.46
C THR A 724 -32.45 39.05 -29.07
N SER A 725 -33.28 39.30 -30.06
CA SER A 725 -34.62 39.84 -29.89
C SER A 725 -35.61 39.06 -30.75
N THR A 726 -36.87 39.03 -30.31
CA THR A 726 -37.97 38.41 -31.08
C THR A 726 -38.47 39.41 -32.11
N VAL A 727 -38.35 39.08 -33.40
CA VAL A 727 -38.59 39.99 -34.53
C VAL A 727 -39.59 39.39 -35.51
N SER A 728 -40.54 40.21 -35.99
CA SER A 728 -41.45 39.87 -37.09
C SER A 728 -40.75 40.07 -38.43
N LEU A 729 -40.63 39.00 -39.23
CA LEU A 729 -39.94 39.09 -40.53
C LEU A 729 -40.72 39.93 -41.56
N ILE A 730 -42.05 40.02 -41.44
CA ILE A 730 -42.86 40.93 -42.27
C ILE A 730 -42.51 42.37 -41.96
N GLU A 731 -42.47 42.75 -40.67
CA GLU A 731 -42.12 44.12 -40.26
C GLU A 731 -40.71 44.49 -40.70
N VAL A 732 -39.75 43.57 -40.59
CA VAL A 732 -38.37 43.76 -41.07
C VAL A 732 -38.34 44.08 -42.56
N VAL A 733 -39.07 43.32 -43.39
CA VAL A 733 -39.09 43.52 -44.84
C VAL A 733 -39.82 44.82 -45.21
N GLU A 734 -40.96 45.10 -44.58
CA GLU A 734 -41.74 46.31 -44.84
C GLU A 734 -40.98 47.59 -44.44
N ASP A 735 -40.35 47.60 -43.25
CA ASP A 735 -39.56 48.73 -42.76
C ASP A 735 -38.32 48.97 -43.63
N ALA A 736 -37.62 47.90 -44.03
CA ALA A 736 -36.45 48.00 -44.90
C ALA A 736 -36.85 48.56 -46.29
N ILE A 737 -37.90 48.05 -46.91
CA ILE A 737 -38.41 48.57 -48.19
C ILE A 737 -38.84 50.04 -48.06
N GLY A 738 -39.58 50.38 -47.00
CA GLY A 738 -40.06 51.73 -46.73
C GLY A 738 -38.90 52.73 -46.63
N SER A 739 -37.88 52.39 -45.83
CA SER A 739 -36.71 53.23 -45.60
C SER A 739 -35.90 53.50 -46.87
N VAL A 740 -35.73 52.49 -47.73
CA VAL A 740 -34.95 52.63 -48.96
C VAL A 740 -35.73 53.37 -50.06
N ARG A 741 -37.04 53.16 -50.16
CA ARG A 741 -37.89 53.82 -51.17
C ARG A 741 -37.88 55.34 -51.03
N ASP A 742 -37.86 55.85 -49.80
CA ASP A 742 -37.77 57.29 -49.53
C ASP A 742 -36.41 57.88 -49.96
N LYS A 743 -35.34 57.09 -49.87
CA LYS A 743 -33.96 57.48 -50.21
C LYS A 743 -33.66 57.42 -51.71
N PHE A 744 -34.30 56.50 -52.44
CA PHE A 744 -34.06 56.26 -53.87
C PHE A 744 -35.37 56.25 -54.69
N PRO A 745 -35.98 57.41 -54.97
CA PRO A 745 -37.26 57.50 -55.68
C PRO A 745 -37.22 57.05 -57.16
N GLY A 746 -36.03 56.84 -57.72
CA GLY A 746 -35.82 56.36 -59.10
C GLY A 746 -35.65 54.84 -59.23
N ALA A 747 -35.64 54.09 -58.12
CA ALA A 747 -35.52 52.64 -58.13
C ALA A 747 -36.89 51.95 -58.00
N GLU A 748 -37.06 50.82 -58.68
CA GLU A 748 -38.26 49.98 -58.57
C GLU A 748 -38.03 48.91 -57.49
N ILE A 749 -38.77 48.99 -56.38
CA ILE A 749 -38.65 48.03 -55.26
C ILE A 749 -39.97 47.29 -55.12
N GLN A 750 -39.94 45.98 -55.36
CA GLN A 750 -41.08 45.07 -55.24
C GLN A 750 -40.92 44.20 -53.98
N GLY A 751 -42.04 43.91 -53.32
CA GLY A 751 -42.06 43.11 -52.08
C GLY A 751 -43.19 42.09 -52.13
N GLU A 752 -42.86 40.81 -51.95
CA GLU A 752 -43.83 39.71 -51.86
C GLU A 752 -43.63 38.94 -50.54
N CYS A 753 -44.58 39.08 -49.61
CA CYS A 753 -44.54 38.37 -48.33
C CYS A 753 -45.57 37.24 -48.32
N ALA A 754 -45.12 36.01 -48.52
CA ALA A 754 -45.95 34.80 -48.53
C ALA A 754 -45.90 34.02 -47.20
N ALA A 755 -45.05 34.41 -46.25
CA ALA A 755 -44.93 33.79 -44.93
C ALA A 755 -45.01 34.84 -43.81
N ASP A 756 -45.82 34.57 -42.78
CA ASP A 756 -45.85 35.33 -41.52
C ASP A 756 -45.07 34.54 -40.46
N ALA A 757 -43.89 35.04 -40.09
CA ALA A 757 -42.96 34.36 -39.22
C ALA A 757 -42.31 35.31 -38.23
N THR A 758 -42.24 34.88 -36.98
CA THR A 758 -41.51 35.55 -35.91
C THR A 758 -40.30 34.70 -35.52
N VAL A 759 -39.12 35.31 -35.49
CA VAL A 759 -37.84 34.62 -35.23
C VAL A 759 -37.05 35.34 -34.14
N THR A 760 -36.14 34.62 -33.49
CA THR A 760 -35.12 35.21 -32.62
C THR A 760 -33.90 35.50 -33.46
N ALA A 761 -33.56 36.78 -33.60
CA ALA A 761 -32.41 37.25 -34.37
C ALA A 761 -31.73 38.42 -33.66
N HIS A 762 -30.54 38.79 -34.12
CA HIS A 762 -29.83 39.97 -33.65
C HIS A 762 -30.67 41.25 -33.87
N PRO A 763 -30.67 42.25 -32.96
CA PRO A 763 -31.50 43.45 -33.08
C PRO A 763 -31.36 44.21 -34.40
N ASN A 764 -30.15 44.21 -34.99
CA ASN A 764 -29.84 44.85 -36.27
C ASN A 764 -30.18 44.01 -37.51
N ILE A 765 -31.07 43.02 -37.43
CA ILE A 765 -31.49 42.22 -38.60
C ILE A 765 -32.19 43.08 -39.67
N ASN A 766 -32.93 44.12 -39.23
CA ASN A 766 -33.53 45.10 -40.14
C ASN A 766 -32.45 45.85 -40.94
N ASP A 767 -31.42 46.35 -40.26
CA ASP A 767 -30.30 47.06 -40.90
C ASP A 767 -29.60 46.18 -41.95
N ALA A 768 -29.45 44.87 -41.69
CA ALA A 768 -28.86 43.94 -42.64
C ALA A 768 -29.73 43.77 -43.91
N VAL A 769 -31.05 43.65 -43.76
CA VAL A 769 -31.98 43.56 -44.91
C VAL A 769 -32.03 44.89 -45.67
N GLN A 770 -32.09 46.02 -44.97
CA GLN A 770 -31.98 47.35 -45.57
C GLN A 770 -30.68 47.48 -46.38
N GLN A 771 -29.55 47.08 -45.81
CA GLN A 771 -28.25 47.14 -46.47
C GLN A 771 -28.18 46.30 -47.74
N LEU A 772 -28.85 45.12 -47.76
CA LEU A 772 -28.96 44.30 -48.96
C LEU A 772 -29.72 45.02 -50.09
N ILE A 773 -30.85 45.65 -49.76
CA ILE A 773 -31.65 46.42 -50.74
C ILE A 773 -30.86 47.65 -51.21
N GLU A 774 -30.21 48.39 -50.31
CA GLU A 774 -29.39 49.55 -50.67
C GLU A 774 -28.23 49.16 -51.60
N ASN A 775 -27.54 48.03 -51.32
CA ASN A 775 -26.46 47.54 -52.17
C ASN A 775 -26.96 47.20 -53.58
N GLY A 776 -28.14 46.57 -53.70
CA GLY A 776 -28.78 46.23 -54.97
C GLY A 776 -29.20 47.42 -55.82
N ILE A 777 -29.26 48.63 -55.24
CA ILE A 777 -29.56 49.89 -55.93
C ILE A 777 -28.29 50.72 -56.18
N GLU A 778 -27.45 50.94 -55.16
CA GLU A 778 -26.25 51.79 -55.25
C GLU A 778 -25.22 51.24 -56.24
N HIS A 779 -25.12 49.92 -56.37
CA HIS A 779 -24.16 49.24 -57.24
C HIS A 779 -24.77 48.73 -58.55
N ASN A 780 -25.98 49.20 -58.88
CA ASN A 780 -26.70 48.84 -60.08
C ASN A 780 -26.36 49.79 -61.23
N ASP A 781 -25.98 49.25 -62.39
CA ASP A 781 -25.62 50.01 -63.58
C ASP A 781 -26.79 50.19 -64.57
N SER A 782 -27.98 49.68 -64.24
CA SER A 782 -29.21 49.86 -65.03
C SER A 782 -29.80 51.26 -64.90
N GLU A 783 -30.40 51.78 -65.98
CA GLU A 783 -31.15 53.05 -65.96
C GLU A 783 -32.36 53.02 -65.00
N THR A 784 -32.89 51.82 -64.73
CA THR A 784 -33.95 51.57 -63.74
C THR A 784 -33.53 50.41 -62.84
N PRO A 785 -32.84 50.69 -61.72
CA PRO A 785 -32.47 49.67 -60.73
C PRO A 785 -33.73 49.00 -60.19
N THR A 786 -33.79 47.67 -60.23
CA THR A 786 -34.92 46.88 -59.72
C THR A 786 -34.43 45.94 -58.64
N VAL A 787 -35.11 45.95 -57.48
CA VAL A 787 -34.86 45.02 -56.38
C VAL A 787 -36.17 44.34 -55.99
N ASP A 788 -36.19 43.01 -56.02
CA ASP A 788 -37.31 42.16 -55.60
C ASP A 788 -36.98 41.53 -54.24
N VAL A 789 -37.85 41.73 -53.25
CA VAL A 789 -37.69 41.20 -51.89
C VAL A 789 -38.82 40.21 -51.60
N ARG A 790 -38.48 38.95 -51.36
CA ARG A 790 -39.45 37.88 -51.09
C ARG A 790 -39.27 37.29 -49.72
N LEU A 791 -40.37 37.09 -49.01
CA LEU A 791 -40.42 36.34 -47.76
C LEU A 791 -41.26 35.08 -47.96
N PHE A 792 -40.65 33.91 -47.82
CA PHE A 792 -41.29 32.61 -48.06
C PHE A 792 -40.79 31.54 -47.07
N ALA A 793 -41.43 30.38 -47.04
CA ALA A 793 -41.01 29.25 -46.21
C ALA A 793 -40.21 28.22 -47.02
N THR A 794 -39.09 27.74 -46.47
CA THR A 794 -38.29 26.63 -47.00
C THR A 794 -38.42 25.39 -46.11
N GLY A 795 -37.75 24.29 -46.47
CA GLY A 795 -37.69 23.09 -45.62
C GLY A 795 -36.91 23.31 -44.31
N ASP A 796 -36.06 24.33 -44.26
CA ASP A 796 -35.14 24.61 -43.15
C ASP A 796 -35.63 25.78 -42.27
N GLY A 797 -36.60 26.57 -42.74
CA GLY A 797 -37.33 27.60 -41.99
C GLY A 797 -37.82 28.76 -42.88
N PRO A 798 -38.30 29.89 -42.32
CA PRO A 798 -38.65 31.06 -43.12
C PRO A 798 -37.38 31.69 -43.72
N ALA A 799 -37.48 32.24 -44.93
CA ALA A 799 -36.36 32.82 -45.66
C ALA A 799 -36.72 34.17 -46.29
N ILE A 800 -35.77 35.11 -46.26
CA ILE A 800 -35.82 36.38 -46.99
C ILE A 800 -34.87 36.29 -48.17
N GLU A 801 -35.37 36.52 -49.39
CA GLU A 801 -34.58 36.61 -50.62
C GLU A 801 -34.60 38.06 -51.12
N VAL A 802 -33.43 38.61 -51.42
CA VAL A 802 -33.26 39.93 -52.05
C VAL A 802 -32.57 39.71 -53.39
N ALA A 803 -33.24 40.05 -54.49
CA ALA A 803 -32.75 39.87 -55.85
C ALA A 803 -32.65 41.21 -56.59
N ASP A 804 -31.48 41.52 -57.16
CA ASP A 804 -31.25 42.71 -58.00
C ASP A 804 -31.07 42.35 -59.48
N ASN A 805 -31.21 43.35 -60.37
CA ASN A 805 -30.92 43.25 -61.81
C ASN A 805 -29.56 43.87 -62.21
N GLY A 806 -28.64 44.03 -61.26
CA GLY A 806 -27.34 44.66 -61.46
C GLY A 806 -26.28 43.72 -62.04
N PRO A 807 -24.99 44.12 -62.01
CA PRO A 807 -23.89 43.35 -62.61
C PRO A 807 -23.42 42.16 -61.74
N GLY A 808 -23.94 42.02 -60.50
CA GLY A 808 -23.53 41.01 -59.53
C GLY A 808 -22.29 41.40 -58.70
N ILE A 809 -22.20 40.90 -57.46
CA ILE A 809 -21.06 41.17 -56.55
C ILE A 809 -19.74 40.53 -57.07
N PRO A 810 -18.65 41.31 -57.24
CA PRO A 810 -17.35 40.81 -57.67
C PRO A 810 -16.82 39.68 -56.77
N ARG A 811 -16.15 38.67 -57.35
CA ARG A 811 -15.56 37.54 -56.59
C ARG A 811 -14.62 38.01 -55.47
N MET A 812 -13.82 39.04 -55.74
CA MET A 812 -12.83 39.55 -54.78
C MET A 812 -13.47 40.13 -53.51
N GLU A 813 -14.70 40.65 -53.58
CA GLU A 813 -15.42 41.16 -52.40
C GLU A 813 -16.08 40.03 -51.60
N ARG A 814 -16.48 38.94 -52.27
CA ARG A 814 -17.02 37.73 -51.62
C ARG A 814 -15.94 36.88 -50.94
N ASP A 815 -14.77 36.76 -51.56
CA ASP A 815 -13.61 36.02 -51.01
C ASP A 815 -13.09 36.61 -49.68
N VAL A 816 -13.45 37.85 -49.37
CA VAL A 816 -13.12 38.54 -48.09
C VAL A 816 -14.01 38.06 -46.94
N LEU A 817 -15.24 37.62 -47.21
CA LEU A 817 -16.15 37.07 -46.20
C LEU A 817 -15.63 35.73 -45.64
N ASP A 818 -15.16 34.85 -46.53
CA ASP A 818 -14.65 33.51 -46.15
C ASP A 818 -13.39 33.57 -45.26
N LYS A 819 -12.59 34.63 -45.37
CA LYS A 819 -11.27 34.74 -44.71
C LYS A 819 -11.28 35.38 -43.32
N HIS A 820 -12.44 35.74 -42.76
CA HIS A 820 -12.59 36.15 -41.35
C HIS A 820 -11.55 37.20 -40.85
N GLY A 821 -11.13 38.16 -41.67
CA GLY A 821 -9.97 39.02 -41.37
C GLY A 821 -10.09 40.49 -41.76
N GLU A 822 -9.36 41.35 -41.01
CA GLU A 822 -9.30 42.83 -41.02
C GLU A 822 -9.13 43.52 -42.39
N SER A 823 -8.81 42.80 -43.47
CA SER A 823 -8.53 43.39 -44.79
C SER A 823 -9.76 43.90 -45.55
N ALA A 824 -10.98 43.64 -45.06
CA ALA A 824 -12.22 44.21 -45.63
C ALA A 824 -12.27 45.75 -45.56
N LEU A 825 -11.48 46.35 -44.66
CA LEU A 825 -11.51 47.78 -44.32
C LEU A 825 -10.72 48.66 -45.30
N GLU A 826 -9.77 48.12 -46.06
CA GLU A 826 -8.84 48.96 -46.86
C GLU A 826 -9.48 49.63 -48.08
N HIS A 827 -10.63 49.15 -48.56
CA HIS A 827 -11.24 49.63 -49.80
C HIS A 827 -12.64 50.28 -49.63
N GLY A 828 -13.18 50.35 -48.41
CA GLY A 828 -14.46 51.00 -48.10
C GLY A 828 -15.74 50.35 -48.68
N SER A 829 -15.61 49.52 -49.72
CA SER A 829 -16.68 48.83 -50.45
C SER A 829 -17.28 47.64 -49.68
N GLY A 830 -16.45 46.85 -48.98
CA GLY A 830 -16.85 45.59 -48.35
C GLY A 830 -17.50 45.70 -46.96
N ALA A 831 -17.70 46.92 -46.45
CA ALA A 831 -18.15 47.13 -45.07
C ALA A 831 -19.62 46.72 -44.85
N GLY A 832 -20.50 47.03 -45.81
CA GLY A 832 -21.92 46.64 -45.74
C GLY A 832 -22.10 45.12 -45.81
N LEU A 833 -21.31 44.46 -46.67
CA LEU A 833 -21.35 43.00 -46.83
C LEU A 833 -20.84 42.27 -45.58
N TRP A 834 -19.82 42.82 -44.91
CA TRP A 834 -19.35 42.33 -43.62
C TRP A 834 -20.41 42.44 -42.51
N VAL A 835 -21.18 43.55 -42.48
CA VAL A 835 -22.27 43.73 -41.50
C VAL A 835 -23.35 42.66 -41.70
N ILE A 836 -23.75 42.42 -42.95
CA ILE A 836 -24.74 41.39 -43.30
C ILE A 836 -24.26 40.00 -42.84
N ASP A 837 -23.01 39.65 -43.15
CA ASP A 837 -22.40 38.37 -42.75
C ASP A 837 -22.34 38.19 -41.23
N ARG A 838 -21.91 39.21 -40.48
CA ARG A 838 -21.84 39.13 -39.01
C ARG A 838 -23.21 39.06 -38.36
N VAL A 839 -24.17 39.86 -38.81
CA VAL A 839 -25.55 39.83 -38.30
C VAL A 839 -26.20 38.48 -38.59
N ALA A 840 -25.99 37.90 -39.78
CA ALA A 840 -26.46 36.56 -40.12
C ALA A 840 -25.82 35.49 -39.21
N ALA A 841 -24.50 35.55 -39.03
CA ALA A 841 -23.77 34.62 -38.16
C ALA A 841 -24.24 34.69 -36.70
N TYR A 842 -24.39 35.89 -36.12
CA TYR A 842 -24.87 36.07 -34.74
C TYR A 842 -26.35 35.70 -34.57
N SER A 843 -27.13 35.78 -35.65
CA SER A 843 -28.54 35.34 -35.67
C SER A 843 -28.71 33.85 -36.00
N ASN A 844 -27.61 33.12 -36.25
CA ASN A 844 -27.62 31.73 -36.73
C ASN A 844 -28.48 31.55 -37.99
N VAL A 845 -28.36 32.50 -38.93
CA VAL A 845 -29.06 32.55 -40.21
C VAL A 845 -28.10 32.09 -41.30
N ASP A 846 -28.56 31.16 -42.14
CA ASP A 846 -27.78 30.71 -43.29
C ASP A 846 -27.86 31.77 -44.40
N LEU A 847 -26.69 32.27 -44.80
CA LEU A 847 -26.53 33.32 -45.81
C LEU A 847 -25.96 32.72 -47.10
N GLU A 848 -26.73 32.75 -48.19
CA GLU A 848 -26.32 32.25 -49.50
C GLU A 848 -26.33 33.34 -50.58
N PHE A 849 -25.29 33.35 -51.41
CA PHE A 849 -25.15 34.27 -52.54
C PHE A 849 -25.19 33.51 -53.87
N THR A 850 -26.16 33.83 -54.73
CA THR A 850 -26.25 33.31 -56.10
C THR A 850 -26.07 34.46 -57.10
N ILE A 851 -25.16 34.31 -58.07
CA ILE A 851 -24.91 35.32 -59.10
C ILE A 851 -25.14 34.72 -60.48
N ASP A 852 -26.15 35.23 -61.18
CA ASP A 852 -26.48 34.89 -62.57
C ASP A 852 -26.71 36.17 -63.39
N GLN A 853 -27.96 36.67 -63.44
CA GLN A 853 -28.34 37.95 -64.06
C GLN A 853 -28.62 39.02 -63.00
N GLY A 854 -27.63 39.26 -62.14
CA GLY A 854 -27.75 40.07 -60.93
C GLY A 854 -27.31 39.31 -59.69
N THR A 855 -27.50 39.89 -58.52
CA THR A 855 -27.25 39.23 -57.23
C THR A 855 -28.55 38.76 -56.62
N VAL A 856 -28.61 37.50 -56.19
CA VAL A 856 -29.64 36.97 -55.30
C VAL A 856 -28.99 36.61 -53.98
N VAL A 857 -29.49 37.19 -52.89
CA VAL A 857 -29.05 36.91 -51.53
C VAL A 857 -30.20 36.31 -50.74
N GLN A 858 -29.99 35.12 -50.17
CA GLN A 858 -30.99 34.43 -49.36
C GLN A 858 -30.52 34.33 -47.92
N LEU A 859 -31.37 34.76 -46.98
CA LEU A 859 -31.23 34.63 -45.54
C LEU A 859 -32.23 33.59 -45.05
N THR A 860 -31.76 32.43 -44.58
CA THR A 860 -32.63 31.33 -44.08
C THR A 860 -32.55 31.22 -42.57
N PHE A 861 -33.68 31.40 -41.88
CA PHE A 861 -33.75 31.40 -40.43
C PHE A 861 -34.11 29.99 -39.91
N PRO A 862 -33.56 29.54 -38.76
CA PRO A 862 -33.80 28.19 -38.24
C PRO A 862 -35.26 27.99 -37.78
N SER A 863 -35.85 26.83 -38.09
CA SER A 863 -37.30 26.55 -37.90
C SER A 863 -37.82 26.44 -36.45
N THR A 864 -37.03 26.76 -35.43
CA THR A 864 -37.40 26.51 -34.02
C THR A 864 -38.44 27.45 -33.42
N GLN A 865 -39.11 28.32 -34.19
CA GLN A 865 -40.04 29.30 -33.62
C GLN A 865 -41.35 29.47 -34.41
N THR A 866 -42.44 29.53 -33.63
CA THR A 866 -43.86 29.39 -33.95
C THR A 866 -44.30 29.92 -35.33
N THR A 867 -44.37 29.04 -36.34
CA THR A 867 -45.07 29.34 -37.59
C THR A 867 -46.58 29.14 -37.36
N LYS A 868 -47.36 30.23 -37.28
CA LYS A 868 -48.81 30.12 -37.48
C LYS A 868 -49.08 30.24 -38.98
N CYS A 869 -49.31 29.11 -39.64
CA CYS A 869 -49.92 29.12 -40.96
C CYS A 869 -51.30 29.80 -40.86
N VAL A 870 -51.45 30.95 -41.51
CA VAL A 870 -52.76 31.52 -41.82
C VAL A 870 -53.11 31.06 -43.23
N GLU A 871 -54.12 30.21 -43.35
CA GLU A 871 -54.82 29.99 -44.62
C GLU A 871 -55.56 31.30 -44.98
N LEU A 872 -55.30 31.82 -46.18
CA LEU A 872 -56.16 32.82 -46.84
C LEU A 872 -57.44 32.17 -47.36
#